data_AF-A0A812W208-F1
#
_entry.id   AF-A0A812W208-F1
#
_cell.length_a   1.000
_cell.length_b   1.000
_cell.length_c   1.000
_cell.angle_alpha   90.00
_cell.angle_beta   90.00
_cell.angle_gamma   90.00
#
_symmetry.space_group_name_H-M   'P 1'
#
loop_
_entity.id
_entity.type
_entity.pdbx_description
1 polymer ?
#
loop_
_entity_poly.entity_id
_entity_poly.type
_entity_poly.pdbx_seq_one_letter_code
_entity_poly.pdbx_strand_id
1 'polypeptide(L)'
;MSAHAKAPDAVSAGELERFFQFLQCQLRMEADHCMGRALELQDQARVIWPHFEAWARPNLGKKEKWMPFHTVLGAHELFIVENIHHNPELQWDEKCRFLAMFVFRAHCRGTIFREAQLPHMRRHEFWKDPQSYFQQSGKITRSMLSYRKKTGQPLQTSAFLAIPERLCQDDDENLAQNVAQRTRTLLEVAEQLWPILRDHSLSSLEKFEQISRAIQAGYRLGETWAKMLMVSIDIAYPKEQLLTNNCDVGVGALKALQRLFNGNCPLDLRCALRRATRAANESQGRAALDFWRLLSQVEAMAKKHFAKLPLVLQQVSSQITQLSVVTMQVQLCEWRQFMDHLAKTGAAVLSNGLMAPEDQDHEEEGAPAGSAEKYRRVMGKRQQTTVPQTDARIIRIRSTGQPCKSPPRAALSDSEDDRPLLALGEASRIAAKAKQETPLPALGMHEAAYIQQERQSLRKETIRKDQAVKLLQTAQKEVESANAMHQLLMAQVREAMCRRSACQEALNKAELEVTEHCELIQQSQWDLDCSRETLIQLGDNFASTDGQGHLLDAKKAGGDMPALAERLSVASSARQARMEDLFTAVQEECEALHATLEQLQERHAELTKKSDMAMSELREAKDEVTQKMKALDAAKQTCIEARNVLVRRRVECLTIEGQVVLLQKLVAG
;
A
#
# COMPACT_ATOMS: atom_id res chain seq x y z
N MET A 1 8.87 -19.99 -48.89
CA MET A 1 8.28 -19.95 -47.53
C MET A 1 8.52 -18.56 -46.97
N SER A 2 7.52 -17.68 -47.05
CA SER A 2 7.63 -16.31 -46.56
C SER A 2 7.50 -16.32 -45.04
N ALA A 3 8.56 -15.91 -44.34
CA ALA A 3 8.49 -15.66 -42.91
C ALA A 3 7.62 -14.40 -42.73
N HIS A 4 6.33 -14.59 -42.42
CA HIS A 4 5.49 -13.49 -41.97
C HIS A 4 6.16 -12.85 -40.76
N ALA A 5 6.66 -11.62 -40.93
CA ALA A 5 7.09 -10.79 -39.83
C ALA A 5 5.93 -10.72 -38.83
N LYS A 6 6.12 -11.29 -37.64
CA LYS A 6 5.14 -11.18 -36.56
C LYS A 6 4.87 -9.69 -36.35
N ALA A 7 3.60 -9.30 -36.31
CA ALA A 7 3.23 -7.93 -35.99
C ALA A 7 3.98 -7.49 -34.72
N PRO A 8 4.62 -6.31 -34.70
CA PRO A 8 5.53 -5.89 -33.62
C PRO A 8 4.88 -5.91 -32.23
N ASP A 9 3.55 -5.84 -32.18
CA ASP A 9 2.74 -5.80 -30.96
C ASP A 9 1.99 -7.13 -30.66
N ALA A 10 2.41 -8.25 -31.24
CA ALA A 10 1.74 -9.52 -30.99
C ALA A 10 2.03 -10.06 -29.58
N VAL A 11 0.99 -10.58 -28.90
CA VAL A 11 1.15 -11.26 -27.61
C VAL A 11 1.98 -12.53 -27.83
N SER A 12 3.01 -12.71 -27.00
CA SER A 12 3.93 -13.84 -27.02
C SER A 12 3.21 -15.12 -26.60
N ALA A 13 3.06 -16.07 -27.53
CA ALA A 13 2.43 -17.36 -27.26
C ALA A 13 3.14 -18.14 -26.12
N GLY A 14 4.48 -18.07 -26.05
CA GLY A 14 5.24 -18.74 -25.00
C GLY A 14 5.03 -18.13 -23.62
N GLU A 15 5.00 -16.80 -23.51
CA GLU A 15 4.70 -16.12 -22.25
C GLU A 15 3.26 -16.35 -21.82
N LEU A 16 2.33 -16.40 -22.78
CA LEU A 16 0.93 -16.72 -22.51
C LEU A 16 0.76 -18.16 -21.99
N GLU A 17 1.51 -19.12 -22.53
CA GLU A 17 1.53 -20.51 -22.04
C GLU A 17 2.06 -20.59 -20.59
N ARG A 18 3.13 -19.86 -20.27
CA ARG A 18 3.66 -19.75 -18.89
C ARG A 18 2.66 -19.10 -17.95
N PHE A 19 1.96 -18.07 -18.41
CA PHE A 19 0.90 -17.43 -17.64
C PHE A 19 -0.22 -18.41 -17.31
N PHE A 20 -0.68 -19.22 -18.27
CA PHE A 20 -1.69 -20.26 -18.00
C PHE A 20 -1.22 -21.35 -17.04
N GLN A 21 0.06 -21.76 -17.10
CA GLN A 21 0.64 -22.69 -16.11
C GLN A 21 0.59 -22.07 -14.70
N PHE A 22 0.96 -20.80 -14.57
CA PHE A 22 0.81 -20.06 -13.31
C PHE A 22 -0.65 -20.03 -12.82
N LEU A 23 -1.61 -19.78 -13.71
CA LEU A 23 -3.04 -19.79 -13.37
C LEU A 23 -3.52 -21.17 -12.90
N GLN A 24 -3.00 -22.27 -13.47
CA GLN A 24 -3.29 -23.61 -12.96
C GLN A 24 -2.81 -23.78 -11.51
N CYS A 25 -1.61 -23.27 -11.16
CA CYS A 25 -1.12 -23.29 -9.78
C CYS A 25 -1.98 -22.42 -8.84
N GLN A 26 -2.38 -21.22 -9.28
CA GLN A 26 -3.35 -20.36 -8.58
C GLN A 26 -4.63 -21.13 -8.22
N LEU A 27 -5.24 -21.79 -9.19
CA LEU A 27 -6.46 -22.57 -9.00
C LEU A 27 -6.28 -23.78 -8.07
N ARG A 28 -5.16 -24.49 -8.17
CA ARG A 28 -4.84 -25.58 -7.24
C ARG A 28 -4.69 -25.07 -5.80
N MET A 29 -4.00 -23.95 -5.61
CA MET A 29 -3.81 -23.36 -4.29
C MET A 29 -5.14 -22.88 -3.70
N GLU A 30 -6.00 -22.29 -4.52
CA GLU A 30 -7.36 -21.91 -4.13
C GLU A 30 -8.21 -23.12 -3.72
N ALA A 31 -8.18 -24.20 -4.50
CA ALA A 31 -8.88 -25.43 -4.15
C ALA A 31 -8.41 -26.05 -2.83
N ASP A 32 -7.09 -26.09 -2.61
CA ASP A 32 -6.52 -26.63 -1.38
C ASP A 32 -6.85 -25.75 -0.18
N HIS A 33 -6.59 -24.44 -0.29
CA HIS A 33 -6.71 -23.52 0.84
C HIS A 33 -8.17 -23.19 1.20
N CYS A 34 -9.00 -22.88 0.20
CA CYS A 34 -10.36 -22.39 0.43
C CYS A 34 -11.39 -23.53 0.51
N MET A 35 -11.10 -24.70 -0.06
CA MET A 35 -12.04 -25.82 -0.15
C MET A 35 -11.51 -27.14 0.42
N GLY A 36 -10.26 -27.18 0.91
CA GLY A 36 -9.66 -28.34 1.55
C GLY A 36 -9.41 -29.51 0.59
N ARG A 37 -9.16 -29.23 -0.70
CA ARG A 37 -8.98 -30.27 -1.72
C ARG A 37 -7.81 -29.95 -2.64
N ALA A 38 -6.81 -30.82 -2.60
CA ALA A 38 -5.73 -30.81 -3.57
C ALA A 38 -6.20 -31.37 -4.92
N LEU A 39 -6.04 -30.59 -5.98
CA LEU A 39 -6.27 -31.02 -7.36
C LEU A 39 -4.94 -31.32 -8.06
N GLU A 40 -4.99 -32.26 -9.01
CA GLU A 40 -3.84 -32.61 -9.83
C GLU A 40 -3.59 -31.54 -10.90
N LEU A 41 -2.36 -31.03 -10.95
CA LEU A 41 -1.92 -30.16 -12.05
C LEU A 41 -1.66 -31.00 -13.29
N GLN A 42 -1.71 -30.37 -14.46
CA GLN A 42 -1.27 -30.97 -15.72
C GLN A 42 0.09 -30.37 -16.12
N ASP A 43 0.61 -30.82 -17.27
CA ASP A 43 1.72 -30.18 -18.01
C ASP A 43 2.93 -29.69 -17.17
N GLN A 44 3.56 -28.60 -17.61
CA GLN A 44 4.65 -27.92 -16.92
C GLN A 44 4.22 -27.20 -15.64
N ALA A 45 2.91 -27.02 -15.40
CA ALA A 45 2.38 -26.52 -14.13
C ALA A 45 2.85 -27.37 -12.94
N ARG A 46 3.02 -28.69 -13.13
CA ARG A 46 3.62 -29.59 -12.13
C ARG A 46 5.05 -29.21 -11.75
N VAL A 47 5.83 -28.74 -12.72
CA VAL A 47 7.24 -28.37 -12.54
C VAL A 47 7.35 -27.05 -11.79
N ILE A 48 6.48 -26.08 -12.08
CA ILE A 48 6.50 -24.78 -11.39
C ILE A 48 5.83 -24.82 -9.99
N TRP A 49 5.01 -25.82 -9.70
CA TRP A 49 4.24 -25.91 -8.45
C TRP A 49 5.06 -25.77 -7.16
N PRO A 50 6.21 -26.46 -6.98
CA PRO A 50 6.99 -26.32 -5.75
C PRO A 50 7.45 -24.87 -5.51
N HIS A 51 7.77 -24.14 -6.58
CA HIS A 51 8.16 -22.73 -6.51
C HIS A 51 6.95 -21.83 -6.23
N PHE A 52 5.83 -22.09 -6.90
CA PHE A 52 4.59 -21.38 -6.65
C PHE A 52 4.14 -21.54 -5.19
N GLU A 53 4.17 -22.77 -4.67
CA GLU A 53 3.78 -23.08 -3.31
C GLU A 53 4.69 -22.41 -2.29
N ALA A 54 6.01 -22.42 -2.51
CA ALA A 54 6.97 -21.70 -1.67
C ALA A 54 6.73 -20.19 -1.64
N TRP A 55 6.29 -19.61 -2.77
CA TRP A 55 5.91 -18.19 -2.88
C TRP A 55 4.58 -17.87 -2.19
N ALA A 56 3.53 -18.65 -2.46
CA ALA A 56 2.17 -18.38 -2.03
C ALA A 56 1.93 -18.71 -0.55
N ARG A 57 2.46 -19.83 -0.04
CA ARG A 57 2.16 -20.34 1.30
C ARG A 57 2.48 -19.35 2.44
N PRO A 58 3.60 -18.59 2.43
CA PRO A 58 3.85 -17.55 3.44
C PRO A 58 2.83 -16.40 3.44
N ASN A 59 2.10 -16.22 2.33
CA ASN A 59 1.14 -15.15 2.11
C ASN A 59 -0.32 -15.55 2.40
N LEU A 60 -0.60 -16.85 2.63
CA LEU A 60 -1.90 -17.36 3.08
C LEU A 60 -2.19 -17.08 4.58
N GLY A 61 -1.12 -17.05 5.39
CA GLY A 61 -1.20 -16.88 6.84
C GLY A 61 -1.16 -15.41 7.27
N LYS A 62 -0.38 -15.09 8.32
CA LYS A 62 -0.32 -13.75 8.95
C LYS A 62 -0.09 -12.56 8.01
N LYS A 63 0.50 -12.78 6.83
CA LYS A 63 0.73 -11.73 5.85
C LYS A 63 -0.55 -11.38 5.09
N GLU A 64 -1.39 -12.37 4.80
CA GLU A 64 -2.67 -12.24 4.06
C GLU A 64 -2.50 -11.39 2.78
N LYS A 65 -1.47 -11.72 1.98
CA LYS A 65 -1.09 -10.97 0.77
C LYS A 65 -1.39 -11.70 -0.53
N TRP A 66 -1.69 -12.99 -0.45
CA TRP A 66 -1.98 -13.78 -1.65
C TRP A 66 -3.42 -13.53 -2.08
N MET A 67 -3.61 -13.28 -3.37
CA MET A 67 -4.93 -13.15 -3.97
C MET A 67 -5.26 -14.41 -4.78
N PRO A 68 -6.39 -15.09 -4.49
CA PRO A 68 -6.86 -16.22 -5.28
C PRO A 68 -7.26 -15.82 -6.70
N PHE A 69 -7.54 -16.82 -7.54
CA PHE A 69 -8.03 -16.60 -8.89
C PHE A 69 -9.39 -15.90 -8.84
N HIS A 70 -10.29 -16.46 -8.04
CA HIS A 70 -11.56 -15.83 -7.69
C HIS A 70 -11.34 -14.89 -6.51
N THR A 71 -11.20 -13.59 -6.81
CA THR A 71 -10.90 -12.54 -5.80
C THR A 71 -11.85 -12.55 -4.60
N VAL A 72 -13.11 -12.96 -4.78
CA VAL A 72 -14.10 -13.14 -3.69
C VAL A 72 -13.65 -14.12 -2.59
N LEU A 73 -12.79 -15.08 -2.93
CA LEU A 73 -12.24 -16.06 -1.99
C LEU A 73 -11.00 -15.56 -1.24
N GLY A 74 -10.57 -14.32 -1.51
CA GLY A 74 -9.52 -13.66 -0.75
C GLY A 74 -9.90 -13.53 0.72
N ALA A 75 -8.92 -13.57 1.62
CA ALA A 75 -9.17 -13.63 3.06
C ALA A 75 -10.04 -12.45 3.58
N HIS A 76 -9.93 -11.26 2.98
CA HIS A 76 -10.69 -10.08 3.39
C HIS A 76 -12.06 -10.04 2.73
N GLU A 77 -12.12 -10.35 1.44
CA GLU A 77 -13.34 -10.34 0.63
C GLU A 77 -14.30 -11.45 1.08
N LEU A 78 -13.79 -12.67 1.32
CA LEU A 78 -14.59 -13.77 1.84
C LEU A 78 -15.13 -13.46 3.25
N PHE A 79 -14.33 -12.81 4.09
CA PHE A 79 -14.79 -12.35 5.41
C PHE A 79 -15.96 -11.36 5.26
N ILE A 80 -15.87 -10.38 4.36
CA ILE A 80 -16.95 -9.43 4.09
C ILE A 80 -18.21 -10.18 3.65
N VAL A 81 -18.09 -11.13 2.73
CA VAL A 81 -19.25 -11.89 2.24
C VAL A 81 -19.88 -12.72 3.36
N GLU A 82 -19.10 -13.51 4.09
CA GLU A 82 -19.60 -14.44 5.12
C GLU A 82 -20.07 -13.75 6.39
N ASN A 83 -19.28 -12.81 6.91
CA ASN A 83 -19.46 -12.27 8.25
C ASN A 83 -20.25 -10.94 8.25
N ILE A 84 -20.39 -10.28 7.10
CA ILE A 84 -21.10 -9.00 6.96
C ILE A 84 -22.32 -9.14 6.05
N HIS A 85 -22.16 -9.56 4.78
CA HIS A 85 -23.27 -9.54 3.83
C HIS A 85 -24.26 -10.71 3.99
N HIS A 86 -23.75 -11.93 4.20
CA HIS A 86 -24.60 -13.13 4.33
C HIS A 86 -24.70 -13.66 5.75
N ASN A 87 -24.25 -12.90 6.76
CA ASN A 87 -24.41 -13.32 8.14
C ASN A 87 -25.91 -13.22 8.53
N PRO A 88 -26.60 -14.35 8.77
CA PRO A 88 -28.03 -14.36 9.07
C PRO A 88 -28.33 -13.91 10.49
N GLU A 89 -27.34 -13.89 11.39
CA GLU A 89 -27.52 -13.43 12.77
C GLU A 89 -27.60 -11.90 12.87
N LEU A 90 -27.22 -11.18 11.80
CA LEU A 90 -27.21 -9.73 11.77
C LEU A 90 -28.51 -9.22 11.13
N GLN A 91 -29.34 -8.58 11.93
CA GLN A 91 -30.54 -7.87 11.48
C GLN A 91 -30.19 -6.49 10.91
N TRP A 92 -29.20 -6.45 10.03
CA TRP A 92 -28.75 -5.23 9.35
C TRP A 92 -29.41 -5.12 7.99
N ASP A 93 -29.89 -3.91 7.69
CA ASP A 93 -30.30 -3.54 6.33
C ASP A 93 -29.08 -3.41 5.39
N GLU A 94 -29.35 -3.14 4.11
CA GLU A 94 -28.32 -3.05 3.08
C GLU A 94 -27.30 -1.93 3.36
N LYS A 95 -27.78 -0.77 3.83
CA LYS A 95 -26.92 0.38 4.18
C LYS A 95 -26.01 0.04 5.36
N CYS A 96 -26.54 -0.58 6.41
CA CYS A 96 -25.76 -1.01 7.56
C CYS A 96 -24.66 -1.99 7.15
N ARG A 97 -24.95 -2.94 6.25
CA ARG A 97 -23.95 -3.87 5.69
C ARG A 97 -22.89 -3.13 4.87
N PHE A 98 -23.30 -2.17 4.05
CA PHE A 98 -22.38 -1.31 3.30
C PHE A 98 -21.41 -0.56 4.23
N LEU A 99 -21.91 0.12 5.26
CA LEU A 99 -21.07 0.84 6.23
C LEU A 99 -20.16 -0.12 7.02
N ALA A 100 -20.68 -1.28 7.43
CA ALA A 100 -19.91 -2.29 8.15
C ALA A 100 -18.71 -2.82 7.34
N MET A 101 -18.86 -2.95 6.02
CA MET A 101 -17.75 -3.31 5.13
C MET A 101 -16.59 -2.30 5.23
N PHE A 102 -16.88 -1.01 5.28
CA PHE A 102 -15.86 0.05 5.45
C PHE A 102 -15.22 0.02 6.83
N VAL A 103 -16.00 -0.26 7.88
CA VAL A 103 -15.46 -0.49 9.24
C VAL A 103 -14.44 -1.61 9.23
N PHE A 104 -14.77 -2.74 8.60
CA PHE A 104 -13.84 -3.85 8.48
C PHE A 104 -12.61 -3.50 7.63
N ARG A 105 -12.79 -2.84 6.47
CA ARG A 105 -11.69 -2.44 5.58
C ARG A 105 -10.74 -1.42 6.19
N ALA A 106 -11.13 -0.76 7.28
CA ALA A 106 -10.22 0.08 8.03
C ALA A 106 -9.03 -0.71 8.62
N HIS A 107 -9.14 -2.02 8.83
CA HIS A 107 -8.08 -2.81 9.49
C HIS A 107 -7.93 -4.27 9.00
N CYS A 108 -8.93 -4.79 8.28
CA CYS A 108 -8.99 -6.14 7.69
C CYS A 108 -8.74 -7.30 8.66
N ARG A 109 -9.03 -7.12 9.95
CA ARG A 109 -8.74 -8.13 10.99
C ARG A 109 -10.01 -8.69 11.59
N GLY A 110 -10.37 -9.91 11.17
CA GLY A 110 -11.65 -10.53 11.53
C GLY A 110 -11.88 -10.73 13.03
N THR A 111 -10.84 -11.02 13.81
CA THR A 111 -10.96 -11.19 15.27
C THR A 111 -11.36 -9.89 15.97
N ILE A 112 -10.79 -8.76 15.55
CA ILE A 112 -11.13 -7.44 16.10
C ILE A 112 -12.56 -7.07 15.74
N PHE A 113 -12.93 -7.29 14.47
CA PHE A 113 -14.29 -7.01 14.02
C PHE A 113 -15.29 -7.78 14.89
N ARG A 114 -15.08 -9.08 15.08
CA ARG A 114 -15.99 -9.93 15.86
C ARG A 114 -15.99 -9.63 17.37
N GLU A 115 -14.83 -9.41 17.97
CA GLU A 115 -14.72 -9.33 19.43
C GLU A 115 -14.84 -7.89 19.97
N ALA A 116 -14.30 -6.90 19.24
CA ALA A 116 -14.22 -5.53 19.73
C ALA A 116 -15.27 -4.61 19.11
N GLN A 117 -15.70 -4.83 17.87
CA GLN A 117 -16.59 -3.91 17.14
C GLN A 117 -18.03 -4.43 17.05
N LEU A 118 -18.21 -5.67 16.59
CA LEU A 118 -19.52 -6.29 16.33
C LEU A 118 -20.47 -6.27 17.54
N PRO A 119 -20.04 -6.45 18.80
CA PRO A 119 -20.95 -6.37 19.96
C PRO A 119 -21.61 -4.99 20.12
N HIS A 120 -20.96 -3.93 19.63
CA HIS A 120 -21.54 -2.58 19.60
C HIS A 120 -22.42 -2.38 18.37
N MET A 121 -21.99 -2.87 17.19
CA MET A 121 -22.71 -2.72 15.92
C MET A 121 -24.00 -3.56 15.85
N ARG A 122 -24.16 -4.57 16.70
CA ARG A 122 -25.43 -5.32 16.87
C ARG A 122 -26.55 -4.48 17.50
N ARG A 123 -26.22 -3.35 18.12
CA ARG A 123 -27.20 -2.48 18.79
C ARG A 123 -27.75 -1.45 17.80
N HIS A 124 -29.07 -1.28 17.76
CA HIS A 124 -29.71 -0.31 16.86
C HIS A 124 -29.22 1.13 17.12
N GLU A 125 -28.87 1.48 18.36
CA GLU A 125 -28.35 2.81 18.71
C GLU A 125 -27.00 3.13 18.06
N PHE A 126 -26.20 2.12 17.68
CA PHE A 126 -24.94 2.35 16.98
C PHE A 126 -25.19 3.00 15.61
N TRP A 127 -26.20 2.54 14.88
CA TRP A 127 -26.49 2.98 13.52
C TRP A 127 -27.08 4.39 13.42
N LYS A 128 -27.46 5.00 14.55
CA LYS A 128 -27.89 6.41 14.59
C LYS A 128 -26.74 7.39 14.42
N ASP A 129 -25.57 7.05 14.95
CA ASP A 129 -24.34 7.84 14.83
C ASP A 129 -23.11 6.91 14.98
N PRO A 130 -22.75 6.16 13.91
CA PRO A 130 -21.63 5.24 13.95
C PRO A 130 -20.30 5.92 14.31
N GLN A 131 -20.09 7.16 13.84
CA GLN A 131 -18.84 7.87 13.99
C GLN A 131 -18.51 8.19 15.46
N SER A 132 -19.52 8.53 16.27
CA SER A 132 -19.32 8.79 17.71
C SER A 132 -18.68 7.62 18.47
N TYR A 133 -18.95 6.39 18.05
CA TYR A 133 -18.40 5.19 18.69
C TYR A 133 -16.89 5.02 18.46
N PHE A 134 -16.35 5.67 17.42
CA PHE A 134 -14.94 5.65 17.03
C PHE A 134 -14.21 6.96 17.38
N GLN A 135 -14.82 7.87 18.14
CA GLN A 135 -14.09 9.00 18.72
C GLN A 135 -13.00 8.51 19.69
N GLN A 136 -12.06 9.37 20.08
CA GLN A 136 -10.95 9.00 20.97
C GLN A 136 -11.42 8.34 22.28
N SER A 137 -12.52 8.81 22.86
CA SER A 137 -13.18 8.25 24.06
C SER A 137 -14.38 7.35 23.73
N GLY A 138 -14.60 7.08 22.43
CA GLY A 138 -15.68 6.27 21.90
C GLY A 138 -15.69 4.84 22.43
N LYS A 139 -16.87 4.23 22.48
CA LYS A 139 -17.07 2.88 23.05
C LYS A 139 -16.25 1.82 22.29
N ILE A 140 -16.22 1.89 20.95
CA ILE A 140 -15.47 0.92 20.14
C ILE A 140 -13.96 1.18 20.23
N THR A 141 -13.51 2.44 20.24
CA THR A 141 -12.09 2.77 20.45
C THR A 141 -11.55 2.18 21.75
N ARG A 142 -12.30 2.34 22.85
CA ARG A 142 -11.95 1.73 24.15
C ARG A 142 -12.02 0.20 24.12
N SER A 143 -12.97 -0.38 23.40
CA SER A 143 -13.09 -1.83 23.22
C SER A 143 -11.89 -2.40 22.47
N MET A 144 -11.44 -1.75 21.38
CA MET A 144 -10.23 -2.13 20.64
C MET A 144 -8.98 -2.05 21.51
N LEU A 145 -8.84 -0.98 22.32
CA LEU A 145 -7.75 -0.85 23.28
C LEU A 145 -7.77 -1.97 24.33
N SER A 146 -8.94 -2.28 24.88
CA SER A 146 -9.11 -3.36 25.86
C SER A 146 -8.73 -4.72 25.26
N TYR A 147 -9.20 -5.00 24.03
CA TYR A 147 -8.82 -6.19 23.28
C TYR A 147 -7.29 -6.26 23.08
N ARG A 148 -6.66 -5.16 22.69
CA ARG A 148 -5.20 -5.08 22.48
C ARG A 148 -4.44 -5.35 23.77
N LYS A 149 -4.78 -4.67 24.88
CA LYS A 149 -4.16 -4.83 26.20
C LYS A 149 -4.35 -6.26 26.75
N LYS A 150 -5.50 -6.88 26.50
CA LYS A 150 -5.81 -8.24 26.97
C LYS A 150 -5.08 -9.33 26.18
N THR A 151 -5.04 -9.20 24.85
CA THR A 151 -4.62 -10.31 23.97
C THR A 151 -3.21 -10.18 23.42
N GLY A 152 -2.66 -8.96 23.38
CA GLY A 152 -1.40 -8.66 22.70
C GLY A 152 -1.46 -8.90 21.17
N GLN A 153 -2.63 -9.12 20.58
CA GLN A 153 -2.81 -9.34 19.15
C GLN A 153 -2.79 -8.01 18.37
N PRO A 154 -2.30 -7.99 17.12
CA PRO A 154 -2.24 -6.76 16.33
C PRO A 154 -3.64 -6.23 16.01
N LEU A 155 -3.77 -4.90 15.91
CA LEU A 155 -5.05 -4.25 15.63
C LEU A 155 -5.40 -4.15 14.12
N GLN A 156 -4.51 -4.60 13.25
CA GLN A 156 -4.66 -4.56 11.80
C GLN A 156 -3.75 -5.62 11.17
N THR A 157 -4.02 -5.98 9.92
CA THR A 157 -3.15 -6.91 9.17
C THR A 157 -1.88 -6.21 8.69
N SER A 158 -0.86 -7.00 8.35
CA SER A 158 0.42 -6.45 7.90
C SER A 158 0.32 -5.61 6.62
N ALA A 159 -0.65 -5.90 5.77
CA ALA A 159 -0.96 -5.15 4.56
C ALA A 159 -1.38 -3.69 4.85
N PHE A 160 -1.90 -3.43 6.06
CA PHE A 160 -2.41 -2.13 6.48
C PHE A 160 -1.50 -1.42 7.49
N LEU A 161 -0.30 -1.96 7.75
CA LEU A 161 0.69 -1.27 8.61
C LEU A 161 1.23 0.02 7.98
N ALA A 162 1.20 0.13 6.65
CA ALA A 162 1.69 1.27 5.90
C ALA A 162 0.63 2.37 5.69
N ILE A 163 -0.59 2.18 6.20
CA ILE A 163 -1.75 3.01 5.87
C ILE A 163 -2.54 3.22 7.16
N PRO A 164 -2.75 4.43 7.71
CA PRO A 164 -2.24 5.74 7.33
C PRO A 164 -0.89 6.01 7.99
N GLU A 165 -0.25 7.08 7.53
CA GLU A 165 0.87 7.74 8.20
C GLU A 165 0.59 7.89 9.70
N ARG A 166 1.58 7.46 10.51
CA ARG A 166 1.47 7.37 11.96
C ARG A 166 1.22 8.74 12.56
N LEU A 167 0.00 8.98 13.05
CA LEU A 167 -0.35 10.24 13.70
C LEU A 167 0.34 10.40 15.06
N CYS A 168 0.64 9.28 15.72
CA CYS A 168 1.25 9.22 17.03
C CYS A 168 2.27 8.05 17.07
N GLN A 169 3.13 8.01 18.10
CA GLN A 169 4.07 6.91 18.28
C GLN A 169 3.35 5.57 18.43
N ASP A 170 3.96 4.48 17.98
CA ASP A 170 3.36 3.14 18.09
C ASP A 170 3.39 2.66 19.54
N ASP A 171 2.32 2.98 20.27
CA ASP A 171 1.93 2.30 21.49
C ASP A 171 0.51 1.73 21.33
N ASP A 172 0.07 0.91 22.28
CA ASP A 172 -1.22 0.24 22.21
C ASP A 172 -2.41 1.22 22.13
N GLU A 173 -2.28 2.41 22.73
CA GLU A 173 -3.33 3.44 22.77
C GLU A 173 -3.44 4.16 21.43
N ASN A 174 -2.30 4.58 20.89
CA ASN A 174 -2.19 5.26 19.61
C ASN A 174 -2.59 4.33 18.45
N LEU A 175 -2.30 3.03 18.54
CA LEU A 175 -2.76 2.06 17.53
C LEU A 175 -4.29 1.99 17.47
N ALA A 176 -4.96 1.93 18.63
CA ALA A 176 -6.42 1.92 18.68
C ALA A 176 -7.01 3.24 18.14
N GLN A 177 -6.40 4.38 18.49
CA GLN A 177 -6.81 5.69 17.99
C GLN A 177 -6.62 5.82 16.48
N ASN A 178 -5.51 5.34 15.93
CA ASN A 178 -5.24 5.37 14.49
C ASN A 178 -6.26 4.55 13.69
N VAL A 179 -6.60 3.35 14.17
CA VAL A 179 -7.65 2.52 13.54
C VAL A 179 -9.01 3.20 13.64
N ALA A 180 -9.33 3.78 14.81
CA ALA A 180 -10.61 4.46 15.01
C ALA A 180 -10.75 5.70 14.13
N GLN A 181 -9.72 6.53 14.02
CA GLN A 181 -9.72 7.73 13.18
C GLN A 181 -9.89 7.37 11.69
N ARG A 182 -9.16 6.36 11.20
CA ARG A 182 -9.34 5.86 9.84
C ARG A 182 -10.76 5.33 9.60
N THR A 183 -11.31 4.60 10.57
CA THR A 183 -12.67 4.08 10.48
C THR A 183 -13.69 5.21 10.36
N ARG A 184 -13.51 6.31 11.10
CA ARG A 184 -14.36 7.51 10.96
C ARG A 184 -14.28 8.11 9.56
N THR A 185 -13.08 8.34 9.04
CA THR A 185 -12.89 8.85 7.68
C THR A 185 -13.54 7.94 6.64
N LEU A 186 -13.39 6.62 6.77
CA LEU A 186 -14.01 5.66 5.87
C LEU A 186 -15.54 5.62 5.99
N LEU A 187 -16.09 5.82 7.18
CA LEU A 187 -17.54 5.95 7.39
C LEU A 187 -18.10 7.24 6.77
N GLU A 188 -17.40 8.37 6.92
CA GLU A 188 -17.75 9.64 6.29
C GLU A 188 -17.80 9.48 4.76
N VAL A 189 -16.80 8.81 4.18
CA VAL A 189 -16.79 8.50 2.75
C VAL A 189 -17.93 7.56 2.39
N ALA A 190 -18.12 6.46 3.12
CA ALA A 190 -19.18 5.49 2.83
C ALA A 190 -20.58 6.13 2.83
N GLU A 191 -20.86 7.07 3.75
CA GLU A 191 -22.11 7.83 3.75
C GLU A 191 -22.32 8.64 2.46
N GLN A 192 -21.25 9.20 1.89
CA GLN A 192 -21.29 9.92 0.61
C GLN A 192 -21.44 8.98 -0.58
N LEU A 193 -20.84 7.79 -0.52
CA LEU A 193 -20.87 6.81 -1.60
C LEU A 193 -22.21 6.09 -1.74
N TRP A 194 -22.90 5.87 -0.61
CA TRP A 194 -24.16 5.15 -0.59
C TRP A 194 -25.22 5.70 -1.57
N PRO A 195 -25.54 7.00 -1.60
CA PRO A 195 -26.50 7.55 -2.56
C PRO A 195 -26.03 7.37 -4.01
N ILE A 196 -24.73 7.52 -4.30
CA ILE A 196 -24.17 7.34 -5.66
C ILE A 196 -24.35 5.91 -6.13
N LEU A 197 -24.03 4.94 -5.27
CA LEU A 197 -24.18 3.52 -5.57
C LEU A 197 -25.64 3.15 -5.86
N ARG A 198 -26.58 3.74 -5.11
CA ARG A 198 -28.03 3.47 -5.22
C ARG A 198 -28.74 4.31 -6.28
N ASP A 199 -28.05 5.24 -6.92
CA ASP A 199 -28.63 6.04 -7.99
C ASP A 199 -28.76 5.21 -9.26
N HIS A 200 -29.98 4.83 -9.62
CA HIS A 200 -30.24 4.06 -10.83
C HIS A 200 -30.21 4.89 -12.12
N SER A 201 -30.09 6.23 -12.02
CA SER A 201 -29.95 7.11 -13.19
C SER A 201 -28.51 7.20 -13.70
N LEU A 202 -27.53 6.88 -12.84
CA LEU A 202 -26.11 6.88 -13.21
C LEU A 202 -25.71 5.56 -13.88
N SER A 203 -24.93 5.66 -14.95
CA SER A 203 -24.26 4.52 -15.58
C SER A 203 -23.16 3.94 -14.67
N SER A 204 -22.74 2.70 -14.95
CA SER A 204 -21.63 2.05 -14.23
C SER A 204 -20.33 2.86 -14.28
N LEU A 205 -20.04 3.53 -15.40
CA LEU A 205 -18.87 4.40 -15.56
C LEU A 205 -18.98 5.65 -14.68
N GLU A 206 -20.12 6.33 -14.71
CA GLU A 206 -20.33 7.52 -13.87
C GLU A 206 -20.25 7.18 -12.38
N LYS A 207 -20.85 6.05 -11.97
CA LYS A 207 -20.72 5.56 -10.58
C LYS A 207 -19.26 5.28 -10.24
N PHE A 208 -18.54 4.58 -11.10
CA PHE A 208 -17.12 4.28 -10.88
C PHE A 208 -16.30 5.56 -10.69
N GLU A 209 -16.45 6.55 -11.58
CA GLU A 209 -15.70 7.80 -11.52
C GLU A 209 -16.07 8.65 -10.30
N GLN A 210 -17.35 8.75 -9.96
CA GLN A 210 -17.81 9.49 -8.79
C GLN A 210 -17.35 8.83 -7.49
N ILE A 211 -17.51 7.50 -7.38
CA ILE A 211 -17.05 6.73 -6.22
C ILE A 211 -15.54 6.84 -6.07
N SER A 212 -14.78 6.64 -7.15
CA SER A 212 -13.32 6.73 -7.14
C SER A 212 -12.84 8.12 -6.70
N ARG A 213 -13.41 9.18 -7.25
CA ARG A 213 -13.09 10.57 -6.86
C ARG A 213 -13.44 10.85 -5.41
N ALA A 214 -14.62 10.44 -4.94
CA ALA A 214 -15.04 10.65 -3.56
C ALA A 214 -14.12 9.93 -2.56
N ILE A 215 -13.68 8.70 -2.86
CA ILE A 215 -12.70 8.00 -2.03
C ILE A 215 -11.36 8.75 -2.01
N GLN A 216 -10.86 9.17 -3.18
CA GLN A 216 -9.57 9.87 -3.28
C GLN A 216 -9.58 11.26 -2.63
N ALA A 217 -10.75 11.92 -2.57
CA ALA A 217 -10.93 13.20 -1.88
C ALA A 217 -10.96 13.05 -0.34
N GLY A 218 -11.18 11.83 0.17
CA GLY A 218 -11.18 11.55 1.61
C GLY A 218 -9.82 11.84 2.23
N TYR A 219 -9.82 12.39 3.45
CA TYR A 219 -8.58 12.77 4.15
C TYR A 219 -7.61 11.59 4.28
N ARG A 220 -6.40 11.74 3.71
CA ARG A 220 -5.34 10.69 3.69
C ARG A 220 -5.78 9.37 3.03
N LEU A 221 -6.85 9.41 2.25
CA LEU A 221 -7.19 8.36 1.30
C LEU A 221 -6.55 8.71 -0.05
N GLY A 222 -6.31 7.70 -0.88
CA GLY A 222 -5.62 7.88 -2.15
C GLY A 222 -5.96 6.75 -3.11
N GLU A 223 -5.27 6.69 -4.23
CA GLU A 223 -5.58 5.75 -5.32
C GLU A 223 -5.63 4.27 -4.87
N THR A 224 -4.72 3.87 -3.97
CA THR A 224 -4.71 2.51 -3.41
C THR A 224 -6.01 2.19 -2.64
N TRP A 225 -6.52 3.15 -1.86
CA TRP A 225 -7.80 2.98 -1.16
C TRP A 225 -8.96 2.88 -2.15
N ALA A 226 -8.98 3.74 -3.16
CA ALA A 226 -10.02 3.73 -4.18
C ALA A 226 -10.08 2.36 -4.87
N LYS A 227 -8.94 1.83 -5.34
CA LYS A 227 -8.86 0.50 -5.97
C LYS A 227 -9.34 -0.60 -5.03
N MET A 228 -8.84 -0.61 -3.81
CA MET A 228 -9.12 -1.67 -2.84
C MET A 228 -10.59 -1.66 -2.37
N LEU A 229 -11.18 -0.49 -2.16
CA LEU A 229 -12.60 -0.37 -1.79
C LEU A 229 -13.51 -0.65 -2.98
N MET A 230 -13.13 -0.23 -4.20
CA MET A 230 -13.89 -0.52 -5.41
C MET A 230 -14.05 -2.03 -5.62
N VAL A 231 -13.01 -2.83 -5.38
CA VAL A 231 -13.10 -4.30 -5.41
C VAL A 231 -14.12 -4.83 -4.40
N SER A 232 -14.10 -4.33 -3.16
CA SER A 232 -15.07 -4.78 -2.15
C SER A 232 -16.50 -4.36 -2.48
N ILE A 233 -16.70 -3.16 -3.03
CA ILE A 233 -18.01 -2.68 -3.50
C ILE A 233 -18.50 -3.53 -4.67
N ASP A 234 -17.68 -3.77 -5.68
CA ASP A 234 -18.06 -4.54 -6.86
C ASP A 234 -18.42 -6.00 -6.51
N ILE A 235 -17.70 -6.61 -5.55
CA ILE A 235 -18.03 -7.93 -5.03
C ILE A 235 -19.37 -7.94 -4.27
N ALA A 236 -19.63 -6.89 -3.47
CA ALA A 236 -20.87 -6.78 -2.69
C ALA A 236 -22.09 -6.40 -3.55
N TYR A 237 -21.86 -5.70 -4.67
CA TYR A 237 -22.89 -5.17 -5.58
C TYR A 237 -22.54 -5.47 -7.06
N PRO A 238 -22.42 -6.75 -7.45
CA PRO A 238 -21.90 -7.12 -8.77
C PRO A 238 -22.79 -6.68 -9.95
N LYS A 239 -24.05 -6.36 -9.69
CA LYS A 239 -24.96 -5.81 -10.71
C LYS A 239 -24.55 -4.42 -11.20
N GLU A 240 -23.77 -3.69 -10.40
CA GLU A 240 -23.30 -2.35 -10.75
C GLU A 240 -22.16 -2.37 -11.76
N GLN A 241 -21.46 -3.52 -11.90
CA GLN A 241 -20.38 -3.74 -12.88
C GLN A 241 -19.34 -2.60 -12.89
N LEU A 242 -18.96 -2.13 -11.69
CA LEU A 242 -18.11 -0.97 -11.53
C LEU A 242 -16.73 -1.21 -12.11
N LEU A 243 -16.22 -2.44 -11.99
CA LEU A 243 -14.87 -2.78 -12.45
C LEU A 243 -14.82 -3.34 -13.88
N THR A 244 -15.86 -4.04 -14.34
CA THR A 244 -15.85 -4.85 -15.58
C THR A 244 -15.30 -4.09 -16.79
N ASN A 245 -15.64 -2.80 -16.92
CA ASN A 245 -15.26 -1.97 -18.07
C ASN A 245 -14.36 -0.76 -17.73
N ASN A 246 -14.18 -0.45 -16.45
CA ASN A 246 -13.61 0.84 -16.00
C ASN A 246 -12.27 0.70 -15.26
N CYS A 247 -11.74 -0.53 -15.13
CA CYS A 247 -10.50 -0.76 -14.40
C CYS A 247 -9.27 -0.27 -15.20
N ASP A 248 -8.56 0.73 -14.67
CA ASP A 248 -7.26 1.13 -15.17
C ASP A 248 -6.19 0.09 -14.87
N VAL A 249 -5.26 -0.11 -15.83
CA VAL A 249 -4.09 -0.98 -15.64
C VAL A 249 -3.24 -0.43 -14.51
N GLY A 250 -3.30 -1.10 -13.36
CA GLY A 250 -2.48 -0.73 -12.21
C GLY A 250 -0.98 -0.97 -12.49
N VAL A 251 -0.13 -0.15 -11.85
CA VAL A 251 1.34 -0.30 -11.86
C VAL A 251 1.79 -1.73 -11.53
N GLY A 252 1.00 -2.45 -10.73
CA GLY A 252 1.26 -3.84 -10.38
C GLY A 252 1.16 -4.85 -11.52
N ALA A 253 0.31 -4.59 -12.52
CA ALA A 253 0.15 -5.46 -13.68
C ALA A 253 1.06 -5.07 -14.85
N LEU A 254 1.55 -3.82 -14.90
CA LEU A 254 2.28 -3.24 -16.03
C LEU A 254 3.46 -4.10 -16.51
N LYS A 255 4.36 -4.50 -15.60
CA LYS A 255 5.55 -5.31 -15.98
C LYS A 255 5.18 -6.69 -16.52
N ALA A 256 4.16 -7.33 -15.95
CA ALA A 256 3.66 -8.61 -16.47
C ALA A 256 2.97 -8.44 -17.82
N LEU A 257 2.21 -7.36 -18.00
CA LEU A 257 1.61 -7.01 -19.29
C LEU A 257 2.71 -6.80 -20.34
N GLN A 258 3.74 -6.00 -20.04
CA GLN A 258 4.88 -5.79 -20.93
C GLN A 258 5.59 -7.10 -21.29
N ARG A 259 5.75 -8.00 -20.33
CA ARG A 259 6.31 -9.34 -20.57
C ARG A 259 5.46 -10.15 -21.57
N LEU A 260 4.13 -10.09 -21.49
CA LEU A 260 3.27 -10.76 -22.49
C LEU A 260 3.51 -10.25 -23.91
N PHE A 261 3.99 -9.02 -24.09
CA PHE A 261 4.36 -8.45 -25.38
C PHE A 261 5.87 -8.51 -25.68
N ASN A 262 6.65 -9.28 -24.92
CA ASN A 262 8.13 -9.34 -25.03
C ASN A 262 8.80 -7.95 -25.01
N GLY A 263 8.24 -7.00 -24.24
CA GLY A 263 8.73 -5.63 -24.16
C GLY A 263 8.09 -4.65 -25.16
N ASN A 264 7.50 -5.14 -26.25
CA ASN A 264 6.82 -4.32 -27.27
C ASN A 264 5.35 -4.03 -26.89
N CYS A 265 5.12 -3.62 -25.65
CA CYS A 265 3.77 -3.32 -25.17
C CYS A 265 3.25 -2.00 -25.79
N PRO A 266 2.01 -1.96 -26.31
CA PRO A 266 1.41 -0.71 -26.75
C PRO A 266 1.41 0.35 -25.64
N LEU A 267 1.57 1.63 -26.03
CA LEU A 267 1.55 2.77 -25.11
C LEU A 267 0.19 2.92 -24.42
N ASP A 268 -0.90 2.66 -25.14
CA ASP A 268 -2.23 2.55 -24.53
C ASP A 268 -2.35 1.22 -23.77
N LEU A 269 -2.16 1.31 -22.46
CA LEU A 269 -2.20 0.17 -21.56
C LEU A 269 -3.59 -0.48 -21.50
N ARG A 270 -4.68 0.29 -21.63
CA ARG A 270 -6.04 -0.27 -21.63
C ARG A 270 -6.26 -1.11 -22.89
N CYS A 271 -5.82 -0.60 -24.05
CA CYS A 271 -5.82 -1.36 -25.30
C CYS A 271 -4.93 -2.61 -25.20
N ALA A 272 -3.71 -2.48 -24.67
CA ALA A 272 -2.79 -3.59 -24.48
C ALA A 272 -3.39 -4.70 -23.59
N LEU A 273 -4.03 -4.33 -22.47
CA LEU A 273 -4.68 -5.29 -21.58
C LEU A 273 -5.86 -5.99 -22.26
N ARG A 274 -6.70 -5.26 -23.01
CA ARG A 274 -7.80 -5.86 -23.80
C ARG A 274 -7.27 -6.83 -24.85
N ARG A 275 -6.18 -6.48 -25.55
CA ARG A 275 -5.51 -7.36 -26.52
C ARG A 275 -4.95 -8.62 -25.86
N ALA A 276 -4.27 -8.47 -24.72
CA ALA A 276 -3.77 -9.60 -23.95
C ALA A 276 -4.91 -10.52 -23.46
N THR A 277 -6.01 -9.94 -22.98
CA THR A 277 -7.20 -10.68 -22.55
C THR A 277 -7.82 -11.44 -23.71
N ARG A 278 -7.96 -10.80 -24.88
CA ARG A 278 -8.45 -11.44 -26.10
C ARG A 278 -7.55 -12.59 -26.52
N ALA A 279 -6.24 -12.39 -26.55
CA ALA A 279 -5.28 -13.43 -26.90
C ALA A 279 -5.33 -14.62 -25.91
N ALA A 280 -5.51 -14.36 -24.61
CA ALA A 280 -5.71 -15.40 -23.61
C ALA A 280 -6.98 -16.22 -23.88
N ASN A 281 -8.09 -15.54 -24.18
CA ASN A 281 -9.38 -16.16 -24.46
C ASN A 281 -9.39 -16.97 -25.78
N GLU A 282 -8.66 -16.50 -26.79
CA GLU A 282 -8.53 -17.19 -28.08
C GLU A 282 -7.47 -18.32 -28.05
N SER A 283 -6.64 -18.39 -27.00
CA SER A 283 -5.54 -19.35 -26.89
C SER A 283 -6.01 -20.79 -26.92
N GLN A 284 -5.49 -21.56 -27.89
CA GLN A 284 -5.71 -23.00 -28.03
C GLN A 284 -4.50 -23.84 -27.56
N GLY A 285 -3.53 -23.20 -26.89
CA GLY A 285 -2.36 -23.87 -26.35
C GLY A 285 -2.74 -24.91 -25.28
N ARG A 286 -1.89 -25.92 -25.08
CA ARG A 286 -2.20 -27.02 -24.17
C ARG A 286 -2.43 -26.53 -22.74
N ALA A 287 -1.60 -25.61 -22.25
CA ALA A 287 -1.76 -25.01 -20.92
C ALA A 287 -3.06 -24.22 -20.76
N ALA A 288 -3.53 -23.55 -21.81
CA ALA A 288 -4.81 -22.84 -21.78
C ALA A 288 -5.98 -23.82 -21.65
N LEU A 289 -5.99 -24.89 -22.46
CA LEU A 289 -7.02 -25.93 -22.39
C LEU A 289 -7.03 -26.65 -21.04
N ASP A 290 -5.86 -26.97 -20.49
CA ASP A 290 -5.74 -27.61 -19.17
C ASP A 290 -6.16 -26.65 -18.04
N PHE A 291 -5.85 -25.35 -18.14
CA PHE A 291 -6.39 -24.31 -17.25
C PHE A 291 -7.92 -24.26 -17.27
N TRP A 292 -8.56 -24.17 -18.44
CA TRP A 292 -10.03 -24.08 -18.52
C TRP A 292 -10.73 -25.32 -17.97
N ARG A 293 -10.13 -26.50 -18.16
CA ARG A 293 -10.62 -27.76 -17.55
C ARG A 293 -10.50 -27.72 -16.03
N LEU A 294 -9.36 -27.26 -15.50
CA LEU A 294 -9.14 -27.15 -14.06
C LEU A 294 -10.08 -26.11 -13.43
N LEU A 295 -10.25 -24.94 -14.07
CA LEU A 295 -11.17 -23.89 -13.62
C LEU A 295 -12.59 -24.43 -13.44
N SER A 296 -13.08 -25.18 -14.43
CA SER A 296 -14.42 -25.79 -14.37
C SER A 296 -14.59 -26.73 -13.16
N GLN A 297 -13.54 -27.49 -12.81
CA GLN A 297 -13.56 -28.36 -11.63
C GLN A 297 -13.55 -27.56 -10.33
N VAL A 298 -12.69 -26.53 -10.25
CA VAL A 298 -12.59 -25.63 -9.09
C VAL A 298 -13.91 -24.91 -8.85
N GLU A 299 -14.53 -24.35 -9.88
CA GLU A 299 -15.82 -23.67 -9.76
C GLU A 299 -16.96 -24.63 -9.37
N ALA A 300 -16.98 -25.86 -9.89
CA ALA A 300 -17.95 -26.86 -9.47
C ALA A 300 -17.81 -27.20 -7.97
N MET A 301 -16.57 -27.28 -7.48
CA MET A 301 -16.30 -27.44 -6.06
C MET A 301 -16.71 -26.22 -5.23
N ALA A 302 -16.38 -25.02 -5.70
CA ALA A 302 -16.72 -23.77 -5.01
C ALA A 302 -18.24 -23.59 -4.91
N LYS A 303 -18.98 -23.88 -5.99
CA LYS A 303 -20.45 -23.84 -6.00
C LYS A 303 -21.06 -24.79 -4.96
N LYS A 304 -20.47 -25.97 -4.77
CA LYS A 304 -20.90 -26.91 -3.73
C LYS A 304 -20.52 -26.44 -2.33
N HIS A 305 -19.28 -25.98 -2.13
CA HIS A 305 -18.76 -25.58 -0.83
C HIS A 305 -19.46 -24.32 -0.29
N PHE A 306 -19.64 -23.32 -1.15
CA PHE A 306 -20.21 -22.01 -0.83
C PHE A 306 -21.67 -21.86 -1.27
N ALA A 307 -22.42 -22.97 -1.36
CA ALA A 307 -23.81 -22.99 -1.83
C ALA A 307 -24.75 -22.00 -1.11
N LYS A 308 -24.41 -21.62 0.14
CA LYS A 308 -25.19 -20.67 0.95
C LYS A 308 -24.75 -19.21 0.80
N LEU A 309 -23.78 -18.91 -0.05
CA LEU A 309 -23.22 -17.58 -0.23
C LEU A 309 -23.44 -17.07 -1.68
N PRO A 310 -24.61 -16.49 -2.00
CA PRO A 310 -24.95 -16.04 -3.35
C PRO A 310 -23.89 -15.17 -4.04
N LEU A 311 -23.33 -14.18 -3.33
CA LEU A 311 -22.22 -13.35 -3.82
C LEU A 311 -20.96 -14.16 -4.20
N VAL A 312 -20.62 -15.24 -3.49
CA VAL A 312 -19.53 -16.13 -3.94
C VAL A 312 -19.94 -16.81 -5.24
N LEU A 313 -21.15 -17.37 -5.31
CA LEU A 313 -21.64 -18.09 -6.49
C LEU A 313 -21.67 -17.21 -7.76
N GLN A 314 -22.01 -15.94 -7.62
CA GLN A 314 -22.00 -14.97 -8.72
C GLN A 314 -20.58 -14.69 -9.24
N GLN A 315 -19.57 -14.84 -8.40
CA GLN A 315 -18.17 -14.56 -8.71
C GLN A 315 -17.39 -15.81 -9.15
N VAL A 316 -17.84 -17.02 -8.77
CA VAL A 316 -17.26 -18.32 -9.19
C VAL A 316 -18.00 -18.93 -10.38
N SER A 317 -18.32 -18.12 -11.39
CA SER A 317 -19.12 -18.52 -12.56
C SER A 317 -18.53 -17.95 -13.85
N SER A 318 -17.24 -18.21 -14.08
CA SER A 318 -16.53 -17.78 -15.27
C SER A 318 -17.08 -18.51 -16.49
N GLN A 319 -17.30 -17.76 -17.57
CA GLN A 319 -17.60 -18.37 -18.85
C GLN A 319 -16.29 -18.94 -19.44
N ILE A 320 -16.35 -20.18 -19.93
CA ILE A 320 -15.19 -20.84 -20.56
C ILE A 320 -14.70 -19.95 -21.70
N THR A 321 -13.38 -19.76 -21.82
CA THR A 321 -12.73 -18.90 -22.84
C THR A 321 -13.13 -17.43 -22.76
N GLN A 322 -13.62 -16.95 -21.62
CA GLN A 322 -14.00 -15.55 -21.41
C GLN A 322 -13.49 -15.01 -20.09
N LEU A 323 -12.17 -14.92 -19.94
CA LEU A 323 -11.57 -14.11 -18.89
C LEU A 323 -11.99 -12.66 -19.06
N SER A 324 -12.44 -12.04 -17.97
CA SER A 324 -12.67 -10.60 -17.95
C SER A 324 -11.35 -9.83 -17.91
N VAL A 325 -11.37 -8.58 -18.39
CA VAL A 325 -10.23 -7.67 -18.32
C VAL A 325 -9.78 -7.46 -16.86
N VAL A 326 -10.73 -7.41 -15.92
CA VAL A 326 -10.46 -7.26 -14.48
C VAL A 326 -9.74 -8.48 -13.93
N THR A 327 -10.24 -9.68 -14.23
CA THR A 327 -9.60 -10.94 -13.83
C THR A 327 -8.18 -11.00 -14.40
N MET A 328 -8.01 -10.69 -15.69
CA MET A 328 -6.70 -10.65 -16.34
C MET A 328 -5.74 -9.71 -15.60
N GLN A 329 -6.17 -8.49 -15.29
CA GLN A 329 -5.35 -7.51 -14.58
C GLN A 329 -4.90 -7.99 -13.18
N VAL A 330 -5.83 -8.53 -12.38
CA VAL A 330 -5.51 -9.04 -11.04
C VAL A 330 -4.50 -10.18 -11.14
N GLN A 331 -4.72 -11.10 -12.08
CA GLN A 331 -3.84 -12.25 -12.24
C GLN A 331 -2.47 -11.87 -12.80
N LEU A 332 -2.36 -10.86 -13.67
CA LEU A 332 -1.07 -10.31 -14.10
C LEU A 332 -0.29 -9.69 -12.92
N CYS A 333 -0.98 -9.05 -11.98
CA CYS A 333 -0.36 -8.50 -10.77
C CYS A 333 0.26 -9.58 -9.89
N GLU A 334 -0.44 -10.70 -9.71
CA GLU A 334 0.04 -11.87 -8.96
C GLU A 334 1.16 -12.59 -9.73
N TRP A 335 1.01 -12.74 -11.05
CA TRP A 335 2.04 -13.38 -11.88
C TRP A 335 3.35 -12.61 -11.85
N ARG A 336 3.32 -11.27 -11.94
CA ARG A 336 4.53 -10.45 -11.75
C ARG A 336 5.19 -10.72 -10.39
N GLN A 337 4.44 -10.75 -9.29
CA GLN A 337 5.01 -11.00 -7.96
C GLN A 337 5.68 -12.37 -7.86
N PHE A 338 5.09 -13.38 -8.51
CA PHE A 338 5.67 -14.71 -8.60
C PHE A 338 6.96 -14.70 -9.45
N MET A 339 6.96 -14.02 -10.60
CA MET A 339 8.16 -13.89 -11.42
C MET A 339 9.30 -13.17 -10.69
N ASP A 340 8.99 -12.11 -9.93
CA ASP A 340 9.96 -11.41 -9.09
C ASP A 340 10.55 -12.35 -8.01
N HIS A 341 9.74 -13.28 -7.49
CA HIS A 341 10.20 -14.30 -6.56
C HIS A 341 11.12 -15.33 -7.24
N LEU A 342 10.78 -15.79 -8.44
CA LEU A 342 11.64 -16.69 -9.21
C LEU A 342 13.00 -16.07 -9.53
N ALA A 343 13.01 -14.78 -9.91
CA ALA A 343 14.25 -14.03 -10.14
C ALA A 343 15.13 -13.98 -8.89
N LYS A 344 14.54 -13.67 -7.72
CA LYS A 344 15.26 -13.57 -6.44
C LYS A 344 15.82 -14.91 -5.94
N THR A 345 15.21 -16.02 -6.30
CA THR A 345 15.61 -17.35 -5.82
C THR A 345 16.53 -18.08 -6.79
N GLY A 346 16.86 -17.49 -7.94
CA GLY A 346 17.64 -18.14 -9.00
C GLY A 346 16.86 -19.25 -9.72
N ALA A 347 15.60 -19.48 -9.37
CA ALA A 347 14.71 -20.45 -10.02
C ALA A 347 14.21 -19.97 -11.39
N ALA A 348 14.57 -18.76 -11.82
CA ALA A 348 14.24 -18.22 -13.13
C ALA A 348 14.71 -19.11 -14.29
N VAL A 349 15.81 -19.87 -14.12
CA VAL A 349 16.32 -20.83 -15.11
C VAL A 349 15.31 -21.94 -15.43
N LEU A 350 14.42 -22.30 -14.50
CA LEU A 350 13.37 -23.29 -14.74
C LEU A 350 12.19 -22.72 -15.55
N SER A 351 12.04 -21.38 -15.59
CA SER A 351 11.08 -20.73 -16.50
C SER A 351 11.64 -20.56 -17.92
N ASN A 352 12.96 -20.49 -18.07
CA ASN A 352 13.63 -20.27 -19.35
C ASN A 352 14.33 -21.53 -19.85
N GLY A 353 13.63 -22.32 -20.67
CA GLY A 353 14.33 -23.12 -21.67
C GLY A 353 15.05 -22.19 -22.64
N LEU A 354 16.37 -22.04 -22.45
CA LEU A 354 17.32 -21.24 -23.23
C LEU A 354 17.10 -19.71 -23.24
N MET A 355 17.80 -19.00 -22.36
CA MET A 355 18.56 -17.79 -22.68
C MET A 355 19.62 -17.58 -21.59
N ALA A 356 20.86 -17.37 -22.01
CA ALA A 356 22.02 -17.05 -21.15
C ALA A 356 21.82 -15.67 -20.48
N PRO A 357 22.50 -15.40 -19.34
CA PRO A 357 22.46 -14.07 -18.75
C PRO A 357 23.27 -13.13 -19.66
N GLU A 358 22.61 -12.14 -20.26
CA GLU A 358 23.31 -10.96 -20.74
C GLU A 358 23.49 -10.01 -19.56
N ASP A 359 24.75 -9.66 -19.35
CA ASP A 359 25.23 -8.72 -18.35
C ASP A 359 24.49 -7.38 -18.46
N GLN A 360 23.92 -6.95 -17.34
CA GLN A 360 23.73 -5.52 -17.06
C GLN A 360 24.30 -5.25 -15.68
N ASP A 361 25.54 -4.77 -15.70
CA ASP A 361 26.21 -4.12 -14.58
C ASP A 361 25.35 -2.95 -14.08
N HIS A 362 24.71 -3.14 -12.95
CA HIS A 362 24.42 -2.06 -12.03
C HIS A 362 25.05 -2.40 -10.69
N GLU A 363 26.10 -1.66 -10.37
CA GLU A 363 26.80 -1.67 -9.10
C GLU A 363 25.80 -1.43 -7.95
N GLU A 364 25.41 -2.51 -7.25
CA GLU A 364 24.89 -2.42 -5.89
C GLU A 364 26.07 -2.31 -4.93
N GLU A 365 26.35 -1.09 -4.46
CA GLU A 365 27.21 -0.85 -3.31
C GLU A 365 26.62 -1.53 -2.05
N GLY A 366 27.25 -2.65 -1.66
CA GLY A 366 27.64 -2.91 -0.28
C GLY A 366 26.59 -3.44 0.71
N ALA A 367 26.13 -4.68 0.54
CA ALA A 367 25.64 -5.48 1.67
C ALA A 367 26.82 -6.24 2.32
N PRO A 368 27.12 -6.05 3.62
CA PRO A 368 28.25 -6.75 4.23
C PRO A 368 27.92 -8.25 4.40
N ALA A 369 28.81 -9.08 3.88
CA ALA A 369 28.85 -10.52 4.10
C ALA A 369 28.87 -10.81 5.61
N GLY A 370 27.81 -11.45 6.13
CA GLY A 370 27.73 -11.86 7.53
C GLY A 370 26.34 -12.13 8.13
N SER A 371 25.26 -12.07 7.35
CA SER A 371 23.89 -12.17 7.87
C SER A 371 23.33 -13.59 8.01
N ALA A 372 23.99 -14.61 7.44
CA ALA A 372 23.53 -16.01 7.53
C ALA A 372 23.90 -16.71 8.86
N GLU A 373 24.96 -16.28 9.55
CA GLU A 373 25.40 -16.88 10.83
C GLU A 373 24.61 -16.34 12.04
N LYS A 374 24.08 -15.10 11.93
CA LYS A 374 23.45 -14.38 13.05
C LYS A 374 22.01 -14.84 13.34
N TYR A 375 21.33 -15.42 12.36
CA TYR A 375 19.98 -15.98 12.54
C TYR A 375 19.97 -17.40 13.14
N ARG A 376 21.11 -18.11 13.16
CA ARG A 376 21.22 -19.45 13.75
C ARG A 376 21.50 -19.44 15.27
N ARG A 377 21.96 -18.30 15.83
CA ARG A 377 22.27 -18.15 17.27
C ARG A 377 21.12 -17.67 18.16
N VAL A 378 20.01 -17.18 17.59
CA VAL A 378 18.91 -16.57 18.37
C VAL A 378 17.78 -17.58 18.73
N MET A 379 17.82 -18.80 18.19
CA MET A 379 16.77 -19.83 18.43
C MET A 379 17.28 -21.11 19.14
N GLY A 380 18.43 -21.04 19.83
CA GLY A 380 18.98 -22.18 20.60
C GLY A 380 19.10 -21.86 22.09
N LYS A 381 18.44 -22.68 22.92
CA LYS A 381 18.47 -22.75 24.40
C LYS A 381 17.41 -21.91 25.15
N ARG A 382 16.18 -22.43 25.18
CA ARG A 382 15.38 -22.42 26.43
C ARG A 382 15.44 -23.83 27.02
N GLN A 383 16.34 -24.02 27.98
CA GLN A 383 16.29 -25.17 28.88
C GLN A 383 15.04 -25.02 29.77
N GLN A 384 14.32 -26.14 29.93
CA GLN A 384 13.31 -26.32 30.96
C GLN A 384 13.98 -26.15 32.33
N THR A 385 13.54 -25.17 33.11
CA THR A 385 13.72 -25.15 34.55
C THR A 385 12.35 -25.28 35.20
N THR A 386 12.09 -26.46 35.75
CA THR A 386 11.06 -26.69 36.75
C THR A 386 11.40 -25.88 38.00
N VAL A 387 10.47 -25.07 38.51
CA VAL A 387 10.56 -24.45 39.84
C VAL A 387 9.27 -24.77 40.61
N PRO A 388 9.35 -25.12 41.91
CA PRO A 388 8.25 -25.72 42.66
C PRO A 388 7.26 -24.68 43.17
N GLN A 389 6.03 -25.15 43.42
CA GLN A 389 4.98 -24.43 44.14
C GLN A 389 5.42 -24.08 45.56
N THR A 390 5.21 -22.83 45.97
CA THR A 390 5.00 -22.46 47.38
C THR A 390 3.86 -21.46 47.51
N ASP A 391 2.97 -21.79 48.43
CA ASP A 391 1.78 -21.04 48.84
C ASP A 391 2.12 -19.66 49.40
N ALA A 392 1.42 -18.63 48.93
CA ALA A 392 1.37 -17.32 49.58
C ALA A 392 -0.08 -16.99 49.95
N ARG A 393 -0.39 -17.10 51.25
CA ARG A 393 -1.62 -16.61 51.87
C ARG A 393 -1.68 -15.09 51.79
N ILE A 394 -2.78 -14.59 51.25
CA ILE A 394 -3.13 -13.16 51.18
C ILE A 394 -3.70 -12.72 52.53
N ILE A 395 -3.04 -11.77 53.20
CA ILE A 395 -3.64 -11.01 54.31
C ILE A 395 -4.09 -9.63 53.76
N ARG A 396 -5.40 -9.39 53.79
CA ARG A 396 -6.02 -8.08 53.56
C ARG A 396 -5.88 -7.22 54.81
N ILE A 397 -5.39 -6.00 54.67
CA ILE A 397 -5.58 -4.95 55.69
C ILE A 397 -6.43 -3.83 55.08
N ARG A 398 -7.57 -3.56 55.72
CA ARG A 398 -8.48 -2.43 55.44
C ARG A 398 -7.92 -1.15 56.05
N SER A 399 -8.06 -0.03 55.34
CA SER A 399 -7.86 1.31 55.89
C SER A 399 -9.19 1.90 56.39
N THR A 400 -9.13 2.61 57.50
CA THR A 400 -10.12 3.61 57.93
C THR A 400 -9.39 4.76 58.61
N GLY A 401 -9.69 6.01 58.22
CA GLY A 401 -9.29 7.24 58.92
C GLY A 401 -9.89 7.32 60.33
N GLN A 402 -9.60 8.28 61.21
CA GLN A 402 -9.34 9.71 61.05
C GLN A 402 -8.76 10.25 62.41
N PRO A 403 -8.53 11.58 62.63
CA PRO A 403 -7.46 12.13 63.47
C PRO A 403 -7.94 12.75 64.80
N CYS A 404 -7.01 13.12 65.71
CA CYS A 404 -6.98 14.44 66.41
C CYS A 404 -5.93 14.56 67.55
N LYS A 405 -5.27 15.72 67.56
CA LYS A 405 -4.93 16.63 68.69
C LYS A 405 -3.95 16.19 69.82
N SER A 406 -2.89 16.98 69.96
CA SER A 406 -2.03 17.23 71.12
C SER A 406 -2.56 18.40 71.98
N PRO A 407 -1.95 18.89 73.10
CA PRO A 407 -1.06 18.36 74.18
C PRO A 407 -1.64 18.80 75.59
N PRO A 408 -0.95 19.20 76.72
CA PRO A 408 0.47 19.13 77.18
C PRO A 408 0.72 18.83 78.72
N ARG A 409 2.02 18.78 79.08
CA ARG A 409 2.72 19.38 80.26
C ARG A 409 2.86 18.68 81.64
N ALA A 410 4.12 18.79 82.13
CA ALA A 410 4.62 18.96 83.51
C ALA A 410 4.63 17.74 84.45
N ALA A 411 5.47 17.61 85.48
CA ALA A 411 6.78 18.12 85.93
C ALA A 411 6.98 17.50 87.35
N LEU A 412 8.22 17.49 87.87
CA LEU A 412 8.60 17.30 89.29
C LEU A 412 8.46 15.86 89.84
N SER A 413 9.24 15.38 90.82
CA SER A 413 10.50 15.76 91.49
C SER A 413 10.72 14.72 92.61
N ASP A 414 11.98 14.40 92.92
CA ASP A 414 12.54 13.97 94.23
C ASP A 414 11.99 12.65 94.85
N SER A 415 12.70 11.82 95.61
CA SER A 415 13.91 11.96 96.45
C SER A 415 14.44 10.57 96.84
N GLU A 416 15.76 10.49 97.09
CA GLU A 416 16.48 9.74 98.16
C GLU A 416 16.25 8.20 98.26
N ASP A 417 17.23 7.30 98.41
CA ASP A 417 18.41 7.38 99.28
C ASP A 417 19.34 6.14 99.15
N ASP A 418 20.58 6.33 99.62
CA ASP A 418 21.58 5.41 100.21
C ASP A 418 22.30 4.24 99.47
N ARG A 419 23.59 4.50 99.13
CA ARG A 419 24.87 3.77 99.46
C ARG A 419 25.17 2.35 98.89
N PRO A 420 26.45 1.85 98.94
CA PRO A 420 27.62 2.30 98.18
C PRO A 420 28.48 1.12 97.60
N LEU A 421 29.62 1.47 96.97
CA LEU A 421 30.85 0.66 96.77
C LEU A 421 30.83 -0.53 95.77
N LEU A 422 31.48 -0.37 94.60
CA LEU A 422 32.80 -0.96 94.28
C LEU A 422 33.14 -0.87 92.76
N ALA A 423 34.29 -0.23 92.51
CA ALA A 423 35.37 -0.65 91.61
C ALA A 423 35.19 -0.71 90.07
N LEU A 424 36.29 -0.26 89.42
CA LEU A 424 36.78 -0.55 88.06
C LEU A 424 36.17 0.32 86.95
N GLY A 425 36.84 1.35 86.43
CA GLY A 425 38.27 1.45 86.15
C GLY A 425 38.67 0.88 84.79
N GLU A 426 37.80 0.91 83.77
CA GLU A 426 38.23 0.55 82.39
C GLU A 426 37.44 1.18 81.21
N ALA A 427 36.46 2.06 81.45
CA ALA A 427 35.68 2.66 80.35
C ALA A 427 36.26 3.98 79.77
N SER A 428 37.18 4.66 80.46
CA SER A 428 37.71 5.97 80.03
C SER A 428 38.88 5.92 79.06
N ARG A 429 39.40 4.73 78.67
CA ARG A 429 40.52 4.63 77.72
C ARG A 429 40.12 4.34 76.27
N ILE A 430 38.88 3.93 76.00
CA ILE A 430 38.42 3.65 74.62
C ILE A 430 37.84 4.91 73.95
N ALA A 431 37.23 5.82 74.71
CA ALA A 431 36.66 7.07 74.17
C ALA A 431 37.72 8.11 73.76
N ALA A 432 38.96 8.01 74.24
CA ALA A 432 40.02 8.97 73.95
C ALA A 432 40.88 8.63 72.71
N LYS A 433 40.76 7.40 72.16
CA LYS A 433 41.56 6.96 70.99
C LYS A 433 40.83 7.02 69.65
N ALA A 434 39.52 7.32 69.65
CA ALA A 434 38.73 7.52 68.42
C ALA A 434 38.68 8.99 67.95
N LYS A 435 39.49 9.89 68.55
CA LYS A 435 39.47 11.34 68.29
C LYS A 435 40.70 11.86 67.55
N GLN A 436 41.58 10.98 67.08
CA GLN A 436 42.71 11.33 66.22
C GLN A 436 42.73 10.36 65.03
N GLU A 437 42.91 10.92 63.82
CA GLU A 437 43.04 10.27 62.51
C GLU A 437 41.76 10.06 61.68
N THR A 438 41.20 11.15 61.11
CA THR A 438 41.26 11.45 59.65
C THR A 438 40.40 12.69 59.36
N PRO A 439 40.94 13.72 58.66
CA PRO A 439 40.12 14.84 58.23
C PRO A 439 39.20 14.39 57.08
N LEU A 440 37.91 14.25 57.37
CA LEU A 440 36.82 14.03 56.42
C LEU A 440 36.34 15.25 55.56
N PRO A 441 37.00 16.43 55.43
CA PRO A 441 36.55 17.43 54.46
C PRO A 441 37.05 17.23 53.01
N ALA A 442 38.06 16.38 52.76
CA ALA A 442 38.70 16.31 51.44
C ALA A 442 37.90 15.50 50.38
N LEU A 443 37.07 14.53 50.80
CA LEU A 443 36.27 13.71 49.90
C LEU A 443 35.09 14.48 49.28
N GLY A 444 34.47 15.41 50.03
CA GLY A 444 33.33 16.19 49.56
C GLY A 444 33.69 17.20 48.46
N MET A 445 34.92 17.76 48.48
CA MET A 445 35.36 18.70 47.44
C MET A 445 35.68 18.01 46.11
N HIS A 446 36.29 16.83 46.13
CA HIS A 446 36.56 16.07 44.90
C HIS A 446 35.26 15.51 44.26
N GLU A 447 34.29 15.06 45.07
CA GLU A 447 32.99 14.62 44.56
C GLU A 447 32.15 15.80 44.01
N ALA A 448 32.16 16.97 44.65
CA ALA A 448 31.49 18.15 44.14
C ALA A 448 32.09 18.64 42.81
N ALA A 449 33.42 18.63 42.69
CA ALA A 449 34.13 18.97 41.45
C ALA A 449 33.79 17.98 40.32
N TYR A 450 33.72 16.68 40.61
CA TYR A 450 33.33 15.66 39.63
C TYR A 450 31.89 15.83 39.13
N ILE A 451 30.93 16.07 40.04
CA ILE A 451 29.53 16.34 39.68
C ILE A 451 29.41 17.61 38.83
N GLN A 452 30.20 18.64 39.16
CA GLN A 452 30.21 19.90 38.40
C GLN A 452 30.80 19.71 36.99
N GLN A 453 31.84 18.88 36.85
CA GLN A 453 32.42 18.51 35.56
C GLN A 453 31.42 17.73 34.69
N GLU A 454 30.72 16.74 35.24
CA GLU A 454 29.67 15.98 34.53
C GLU A 454 28.50 16.88 34.10
N ARG A 455 28.07 17.82 34.95
CA ARG A 455 27.05 18.81 34.59
C ARG A 455 27.49 19.72 33.44
N GLN A 456 28.76 20.11 33.39
CA GLN A 456 29.31 20.88 32.28
C GLN A 456 29.38 20.05 30.99
N SER A 457 29.74 18.77 31.09
CA SER A 457 29.72 17.82 29.97
C SER A 457 28.30 17.68 29.39
N LEU A 458 27.30 17.47 30.25
CA LEU A 458 25.90 17.36 29.86
C LEU A 458 25.37 18.63 29.18
N ARG A 459 25.78 19.82 29.65
CA ARG A 459 25.43 21.10 29.02
C ARG A 459 26.01 21.24 27.62
N LYS A 460 27.28 20.87 27.42
CA LYS A 460 27.92 20.89 26.09
C LYS A 460 27.21 19.96 25.12
N GLU A 461 26.81 18.77 25.58
CA GLU A 461 26.11 17.81 24.73
C GLU A 461 24.68 18.24 24.40
N THR A 462 24.00 18.92 25.33
CA THR A 462 22.69 19.53 25.08
C THR A 462 22.77 20.61 24.00
N ILE A 463 23.77 21.50 24.06
CA ILE A 463 24.00 22.54 23.04
C ILE A 463 24.25 21.92 21.65
N ARG A 464 25.06 20.86 21.58
CA ARG A 464 25.32 20.14 20.32
C ARG A 464 24.06 19.48 19.76
N LYS A 465 23.19 18.95 20.61
CA LYS A 465 21.89 18.40 20.20
C LYS A 465 21.00 19.50 19.60
N ASP A 466 20.89 20.65 20.26
CA ASP A 466 20.07 21.75 19.77
C ASP A 466 20.57 22.29 18.43
N GLN A 467 21.89 22.31 18.21
CA GLN A 467 22.49 22.63 16.90
C GLN A 467 22.13 21.58 15.83
N ALA A 468 22.22 20.29 16.14
CA ALA A 468 21.88 19.22 15.20
C ALA A 468 20.37 19.21 14.85
N VAL A 469 19.49 19.50 15.82
CA VAL A 469 18.05 19.65 15.57
C VAL A 469 17.76 20.81 14.63
N LYS A 470 18.47 21.95 14.77
CA LYS A 470 18.33 23.08 13.83
C LYS A 470 18.76 22.72 12.41
N LEU A 471 19.88 22.01 12.24
CA LEU A 471 20.33 21.54 10.93
C LEU A 471 19.30 20.60 10.29
N LEU A 472 18.73 19.67 11.07
CA LEU A 472 17.70 18.76 10.59
C LEU A 472 16.41 19.49 10.19
N GLN A 473 16.01 20.53 10.91
CA GLN A 473 14.87 21.38 10.54
C GLN A 473 15.12 22.17 9.25
N THR A 474 16.35 22.64 9.00
CA THR A 474 16.72 23.31 7.75
C THR A 474 16.67 22.33 6.57
N ALA A 475 17.31 21.16 6.70
CA ALA A 475 17.29 20.12 5.66
C ALA A 475 15.85 19.66 5.35
N GLN A 476 15.00 19.52 6.37
CA GLN A 476 13.60 19.18 6.18
C GLN A 476 12.84 20.24 5.34
N LYS A 477 13.07 21.53 5.59
CA LYS A 477 12.47 22.61 4.78
C LYS A 477 12.94 22.59 3.32
N GLU A 478 14.20 22.24 3.08
CA GLU A 478 14.74 22.12 1.72
C GLU A 478 14.11 20.95 0.97
N VAL A 479 13.91 19.80 1.64
CA VAL A 479 13.17 18.66 1.08
C VAL A 479 11.72 19.01 0.80
N GLU A 480 11.03 19.71 1.70
CA GLU A 480 9.65 20.18 1.49
C GLU A 480 9.56 21.13 0.28
N SER A 481 10.53 22.04 0.12
CA SER A 481 10.63 22.94 -1.03
C SER A 481 10.89 22.18 -2.35
N ALA A 482 11.82 21.22 -2.34
CA ALA A 482 12.11 20.37 -3.50
C ALA A 482 10.89 19.54 -3.91
N ASN A 483 10.16 18.98 -2.95
CA ASN A 483 8.92 18.25 -3.19
C ASN A 483 7.83 19.14 -3.81
N ALA A 484 7.68 20.38 -3.33
CA ALA A 484 6.74 21.33 -3.93
C ALA A 484 7.11 21.67 -5.39
N MET A 485 8.40 21.88 -5.69
CA MET A 485 8.89 22.07 -7.06
C MET A 485 8.65 20.84 -7.94
N HIS A 486 8.88 19.64 -7.41
CA HIS A 486 8.61 18.39 -8.12
C HIS A 486 7.13 18.23 -8.43
N GLN A 487 6.22 18.54 -7.49
CA GLN A 487 4.77 18.50 -7.73
C GLN A 487 4.34 19.48 -8.81
N LEU A 488 4.90 20.70 -8.82
CA LEU A 488 4.64 21.69 -9.87
C LEU A 488 5.12 21.20 -11.24
N LEU A 489 6.32 20.63 -11.32
CA LEU A 489 6.85 20.06 -12.56
C LEU A 489 5.99 18.90 -13.07
N MET A 490 5.55 18.01 -12.17
CA MET A 490 4.64 16.91 -12.52
C MET A 490 3.25 17.39 -12.98
N ALA A 491 2.80 18.56 -12.53
CA ALA A 491 1.60 19.19 -13.06
C ALA A 491 1.82 19.70 -14.49
N GLN A 492 2.95 20.37 -14.75
CA GLN A 492 3.33 20.84 -16.09
C GLN A 492 3.51 19.70 -17.09
N VAL A 493 4.16 18.60 -16.68
CA VAL A 493 4.32 17.40 -17.50
C VAL A 493 2.97 16.77 -17.83
N ARG A 494 2.03 16.73 -16.87
CA ARG A 494 0.66 16.24 -17.11
C ARG A 494 -0.08 17.13 -18.10
N GLU A 495 0.02 18.45 -17.96
CA GLU A 495 -0.58 19.39 -18.91
C GLU A 495 -0.02 19.21 -20.32
N ALA A 496 1.31 19.09 -20.47
CA ALA A 496 1.96 18.85 -21.76
C ALA A 496 1.53 17.51 -22.38
N MET A 497 1.41 16.44 -21.58
CA MET A 497 0.89 15.15 -22.05
C MET A 497 -0.56 15.25 -22.52
N CYS A 498 -1.42 15.97 -21.80
CA CYS A 498 -2.80 16.20 -22.23
C CYS A 498 -2.87 16.97 -23.54
N ARG A 499 -2.06 18.04 -23.71
CA ARG A 499 -1.98 18.79 -24.97
C ARG A 499 -1.52 17.91 -26.14
N ARG A 500 -0.46 17.12 -25.95
CA ARG A 500 0.02 16.16 -26.95
C ARG A 500 -1.07 15.15 -27.34
N SER A 501 -1.81 14.63 -26.37
CA SER A 501 -2.93 13.71 -26.64
C SER A 501 -4.02 14.37 -27.49
N ALA A 502 -4.37 15.62 -27.18
CA ALA A 502 -5.36 16.37 -27.96
C ALA A 502 -4.87 16.66 -29.39
N CYS A 503 -3.58 17.02 -29.58
CA CYS A 503 -2.97 17.18 -30.91
C CYS A 503 -2.99 15.87 -31.70
N GLN A 504 -2.67 14.74 -31.07
CA GLN A 504 -2.71 13.42 -31.73
C GLN A 504 -4.13 13.03 -32.13
N GLU A 505 -5.14 13.31 -31.31
CA GLU A 505 -6.53 13.06 -31.64
C GLU A 505 -6.99 13.94 -32.82
N ALA A 506 -6.58 15.21 -32.85
CA ALA A 506 -6.83 16.10 -33.98
C ALA A 506 -6.15 15.60 -35.28
N LEU A 507 -4.92 15.09 -35.19
CA LEU A 507 -4.19 14.51 -36.32
C LEU A 507 -4.90 13.27 -36.85
N ASN A 508 -5.27 12.32 -35.98
CA ASN A 508 -5.99 11.11 -36.37
C ASN A 508 -7.34 11.45 -37.03
N LYS A 509 -8.04 12.47 -36.53
CA LYS A 509 -9.28 12.95 -37.13
C LYS A 509 -9.05 13.54 -38.52
N ALA A 510 -8.00 14.35 -38.70
CA ALA A 510 -7.64 14.89 -40.00
C ALA A 510 -7.29 13.77 -40.99
N GLU A 511 -6.50 12.77 -40.59
CA GLU A 511 -6.17 11.60 -41.41
C GLU A 511 -7.41 10.81 -41.85
N LEU A 512 -8.39 10.64 -40.94
CA LEU A 512 -9.66 9.99 -41.27
C LEU A 512 -10.45 10.81 -42.30
N GLU A 513 -10.56 12.13 -42.12
CA GLU A 513 -11.24 13.02 -43.08
C GLU A 513 -10.57 13.01 -44.46
N VAL A 514 -9.23 12.93 -44.51
CA VAL A 514 -8.46 12.75 -45.77
C VAL A 514 -8.84 11.43 -46.43
N THR A 515 -8.84 10.34 -45.66
CA THR A 515 -9.13 9.00 -46.16
C THR A 515 -10.53 8.92 -46.75
N GLU A 516 -11.54 9.41 -46.03
CA GLU A 516 -12.93 9.48 -46.51
C GLU A 516 -13.07 10.32 -47.79
N HIS A 517 -12.33 11.43 -47.90
CA HIS A 517 -12.34 12.25 -49.12
C HIS A 517 -11.65 11.55 -50.30
N CYS A 518 -10.54 10.85 -50.06
CA CYS A 518 -9.88 10.05 -51.09
C CYS A 518 -10.79 8.94 -51.61
N GLU A 519 -11.54 8.27 -50.73
CA GLU A 519 -12.53 7.27 -51.12
C GLU A 519 -13.67 7.88 -51.95
N LEU A 520 -14.21 9.04 -51.56
CA LEU A 520 -15.21 9.77 -52.33
C LEU A 520 -14.73 10.19 -53.72
N ILE A 521 -13.47 10.63 -53.83
CA ILE A 521 -12.84 11.00 -55.11
C ILE A 521 -12.68 9.75 -55.98
N GLN A 522 -12.17 8.64 -55.44
CA GLN A 522 -12.03 7.37 -56.15
C GLN A 522 -13.38 6.85 -56.64
N GLN A 523 -14.42 6.96 -55.82
CA GLN A 523 -15.77 6.54 -56.19
C GLN A 523 -16.38 7.44 -57.28
N SER A 524 -16.18 8.77 -57.18
CA SER A 524 -16.62 9.71 -58.21
C SER A 524 -15.89 9.47 -59.55
N GLN A 525 -14.61 9.10 -59.49
CA GLN A 525 -13.81 8.77 -60.67
C GLN A 525 -14.24 7.45 -61.31
N TRP A 526 -14.55 6.44 -60.49
CA TRP A 526 -15.16 5.19 -60.93
C TRP A 526 -16.50 5.43 -61.63
N ASP A 527 -17.38 6.25 -61.05
CA ASP A 527 -18.69 6.57 -61.65
C ASP A 527 -18.55 7.33 -62.98
N LEU A 528 -17.53 8.19 -63.11
CA LEU A 528 -17.19 8.86 -64.37
C LEU A 528 -16.66 7.88 -65.43
N ASP A 529 -15.81 6.93 -65.04
CA ASP A 529 -15.26 5.91 -65.94
C ASP A 529 -16.36 4.93 -66.39
N CYS A 530 -17.24 4.49 -65.49
CA CYS A 530 -18.43 3.69 -65.85
C CYS A 530 -19.38 4.46 -66.76
N SER A 531 -19.61 5.76 -66.51
CA SER A 531 -20.44 6.60 -67.38
C SER A 531 -19.81 6.78 -68.76
N ARG A 532 -18.48 6.89 -68.83
CA ARG A 532 -17.71 6.97 -70.08
C ARG A 532 -17.78 5.66 -70.86
N GLU A 533 -17.60 4.51 -70.22
CA GLU A 533 -17.78 3.20 -70.86
C GLU A 533 -19.22 2.98 -71.34
N THR A 534 -20.21 3.40 -70.55
CA THR A 534 -21.63 3.34 -70.95
C THR A 534 -21.91 4.22 -72.17
N LEU A 535 -21.33 5.42 -72.24
CA LEU A 535 -21.42 6.31 -73.39
C LEU A 535 -20.69 5.76 -74.63
N ILE A 536 -19.56 5.07 -74.45
CA ILE A 536 -18.85 4.38 -75.55
C ILE A 536 -19.67 3.19 -76.05
N GLN A 537 -20.23 2.37 -75.16
CA GLN A 537 -21.10 1.24 -75.52
C GLN A 537 -22.40 1.70 -76.19
N LEU A 538 -22.97 2.84 -75.77
CA LEU A 538 -24.10 3.45 -76.48
C LEU A 538 -23.67 3.99 -77.84
N GLY A 539 -22.48 4.59 -77.96
CA GLY A 539 -21.92 5.03 -79.25
C GLY A 539 -21.69 3.88 -80.25
N ASP A 540 -21.17 2.74 -79.76
CA ASP A 540 -20.89 1.56 -80.59
C ASP A 540 -22.18 0.81 -80.98
N ASN A 541 -23.20 0.80 -80.11
CA ASN A 541 -24.52 0.23 -80.44
C ASN A 541 -25.32 1.13 -81.40
N PHE A 542 -25.09 2.44 -81.40
CA PHE A 542 -25.72 3.38 -82.35
C PHE A 542 -25.01 3.46 -83.70
N ALA A 543 -23.85 2.82 -83.88
CA ALA A 543 -23.19 2.69 -85.18
C ALA A 543 -23.83 1.62 -86.09
N SER A 544 -24.89 0.91 -85.64
CA SER A 544 -25.50 -0.19 -86.42
C SER A 544 -26.94 0.00 -86.88
N THR A 545 -27.66 1.06 -86.51
CA THR A 545 -28.99 1.31 -87.10
C THR A 545 -29.38 2.78 -87.09
N ASP A 546 -29.85 3.24 -88.25
CA ASP A 546 -30.45 4.55 -88.52
C ASP A 546 -31.43 5.01 -87.42
N GLY A 547 -31.15 6.15 -86.83
CA GLY A 547 -31.96 6.71 -85.75
C GLY A 547 -31.62 8.16 -85.42
N GLN A 548 -31.64 9.04 -86.42
CA GLN A 548 -31.73 10.48 -86.18
C GLN A 548 -33.05 10.78 -85.45
N GLY A 549 -33.00 11.05 -84.15
CA GLY A 549 -34.25 11.41 -83.47
C GLY A 549 -34.24 11.78 -82.00
N HIS A 550 -33.15 11.69 -81.23
CA HIS A 550 -33.22 12.05 -79.78
C HIS A 550 -31.96 12.70 -79.23
N LEU A 551 -31.34 13.61 -79.98
CA LEU A 551 -30.16 14.39 -79.55
C LEU A 551 -30.44 15.88 -79.29
N LEU A 552 -31.70 16.24 -78.95
CA LEU A 552 -32.10 17.64 -78.77
C LEU A 552 -32.47 18.04 -77.33
N ASP A 553 -32.64 17.09 -76.40
CA ASP A 553 -33.00 17.42 -75.01
C ASP A 553 -31.83 17.35 -74.01
N ALA A 554 -30.72 16.66 -74.33
CA ALA A 554 -29.51 16.70 -73.50
C ALA A 554 -28.69 18.00 -73.68
N LYS A 555 -28.86 18.70 -74.83
CA LYS A 555 -28.16 19.96 -75.12
C LYS A 555 -28.79 21.18 -74.43
N LYS A 556 -29.99 21.07 -73.87
CA LYS A 556 -30.68 22.16 -73.15
C LYS A 556 -30.29 22.29 -71.68
N ALA A 557 -29.56 21.32 -71.11
CA ALA A 557 -29.05 21.42 -69.74
C ALA A 557 -27.77 22.25 -69.60
N GLY A 558 -27.21 22.77 -70.72
CA GLY A 558 -26.43 24.02 -70.77
C GLY A 558 -25.26 24.23 -69.80
N GLY A 559 -24.78 23.19 -69.12
CA GLY A 559 -23.57 23.24 -68.31
C GLY A 559 -22.39 22.82 -69.15
N ASP A 560 -21.44 23.72 -69.36
CA ASP A 560 -20.14 23.42 -69.94
C ASP A 560 -19.39 22.44 -69.00
N MET A 561 -19.61 21.15 -69.21
CA MET A 561 -19.06 20.06 -68.39
C MET A 561 -17.53 20.12 -68.27
N PRO A 562 -16.77 20.47 -69.33
CA PRO A 562 -15.35 20.82 -69.22
C PRO A 562 -15.05 21.90 -68.17
N ALA A 563 -15.80 23.00 -68.17
CA ALA A 563 -15.61 24.08 -67.21
C ALA A 563 -15.99 23.67 -65.78
N LEU A 564 -16.98 22.78 -65.60
CA LEU A 564 -17.33 22.22 -64.28
C LEU A 564 -16.23 21.27 -63.77
N ALA A 565 -15.69 20.41 -64.63
CA ALA A 565 -14.58 19.51 -64.29
C ALA A 565 -13.32 20.29 -63.91
N GLU A 566 -13.00 21.36 -64.65
CA GLU A 566 -11.88 22.25 -64.33
C GLU A 566 -12.08 22.95 -62.98
N ARG A 567 -13.28 23.45 -62.68
CA ARG A 567 -13.59 24.07 -61.38
C ARG A 567 -13.50 23.07 -60.22
N LEU A 568 -13.93 21.83 -60.40
CA LEU A 568 -13.80 20.76 -59.39
C LEU A 568 -12.33 20.37 -59.18
N SER A 569 -11.54 20.28 -60.25
CA SER A 569 -10.10 20.01 -60.17
C SER A 569 -9.38 21.11 -59.39
N VAL A 570 -9.63 22.38 -59.70
CA VAL A 570 -9.03 23.53 -59.00
C VAL A 570 -9.46 23.57 -57.53
N ALA A 571 -10.74 23.29 -57.23
CA ALA A 571 -11.23 23.24 -55.85
C ALA A 571 -10.61 22.07 -55.05
N SER A 572 -10.41 20.91 -55.68
CA SER A 572 -9.73 19.77 -55.08
C SER A 572 -8.26 20.09 -54.76
N SER A 573 -7.52 20.63 -55.72
CA SER A 573 -6.12 21.02 -55.51
C SER A 573 -5.96 22.11 -54.43
N ALA A 574 -6.85 23.10 -54.39
CA ALA A 574 -6.84 24.14 -53.36
C ALA A 574 -7.25 23.64 -51.96
N ARG A 575 -7.95 22.50 -51.88
CA ARG A 575 -8.30 21.86 -50.61
C ARG A 575 -7.16 20.95 -50.13
N GLN A 576 -6.54 20.21 -51.03
CA GLN A 576 -5.36 19.40 -50.75
C GLN A 576 -4.20 20.25 -50.24
N ALA A 577 -3.91 21.39 -50.91
CA ALA A 577 -2.88 22.32 -50.44
C ALA A 577 -3.16 22.84 -49.02
N ARG A 578 -4.41 23.20 -48.71
CA ARG A 578 -4.80 23.65 -47.36
C ARG A 578 -4.65 22.56 -46.29
N MET A 579 -4.87 21.30 -46.66
CA MET A 579 -4.66 20.16 -45.76
C MET A 579 -3.17 19.88 -45.55
N GLU A 580 -2.34 19.98 -46.59
CA GLU A 580 -0.89 19.85 -46.48
C GLU A 580 -0.30 20.95 -45.57
N ASP A 581 -0.80 22.19 -45.68
CA ASP A 581 -0.46 23.30 -44.78
C ASP A 581 -0.87 23.00 -43.32
N LEU A 582 -2.08 22.49 -43.09
CA LEU A 582 -2.58 22.09 -41.77
C LEU A 582 -1.76 20.94 -41.16
N PHE A 583 -1.43 19.93 -41.95
CA PHE A 583 -0.62 18.79 -41.52
C PHE A 583 0.79 19.25 -41.11
N THR A 584 1.39 20.14 -41.92
CA THR A 584 2.69 20.75 -41.60
C THR A 584 2.63 21.54 -40.31
N ALA A 585 1.62 22.39 -40.11
CA ALA A 585 1.46 23.17 -38.88
C ALA A 585 1.27 22.29 -37.62
N VAL A 586 0.48 21.21 -37.71
CA VAL A 586 0.28 20.26 -36.61
C VAL A 586 1.57 19.49 -36.32
N GLN A 587 2.33 19.12 -37.37
CA GLN A 587 3.62 18.46 -37.21
C GLN A 587 4.64 19.36 -36.50
N GLU A 588 4.75 20.63 -36.90
CA GLU A 588 5.60 21.62 -36.24
C GLU A 588 5.22 21.83 -34.77
N GLU A 589 3.92 21.88 -34.44
CA GLU A 589 3.45 21.98 -33.06
C GLU A 589 3.77 20.71 -32.24
N CYS A 590 3.66 19.53 -32.85
CA CYS A 590 4.05 18.26 -32.24
C CYS A 590 5.56 18.20 -31.95
N GLU A 591 6.40 18.66 -32.88
CA GLU A 591 7.84 18.73 -32.72
C GLU A 591 8.24 19.72 -31.62
N ALA A 592 7.60 20.89 -31.56
CA ALA A 592 7.80 21.88 -30.49
C ALA A 592 7.38 21.34 -29.11
N LEU A 593 6.27 20.61 -29.03
CA LEU A 593 5.84 19.92 -27.81
C LEU A 593 6.81 18.82 -27.40
N HIS A 594 7.38 18.09 -28.36
CA HIS A 594 8.38 17.06 -28.10
C HIS A 594 9.65 17.66 -27.47
N ALA A 595 10.19 18.73 -28.07
CA ALA A 595 11.34 19.45 -27.54
C ALA A 595 11.08 20.01 -26.13
N THR A 596 9.87 20.54 -25.88
CA THR A 596 9.48 21.00 -24.53
C THR A 596 9.46 19.84 -23.53
N LEU A 597 9.00 18.66 -23.95
CA LEU A 597 8.91 17.48 -23.10
C LEU A 597 10.30 16.93 -22.75
N GLU A 598 11.24 16.93 -23.70
CA GLU A 598 12.65 16.59 -23.45
C GLU A 598 13.29 17.54 -22.43
N GLN A 599 13.10 18.86 -22.57
CA GLN A 599 13.61 19.84 -21.59
C GLN A 599 13.01 19.62 -20.18
N LEU A 600 11.72 19.29 -20.09
CA LEU A 600 11.08 18.98 -18.82
C LEU A 600 11.61 17.67 -18.22
N GLN A 601 11.95 16.68 -19.03
CA GLN A 601 12.56 15.42 -18.59
C GLN A 601 13.97 15.63 -18.06
N GLU A 602 14.80 16.44 -18.73
CA GLU A 602 16.14 16.81 -18.22
C GLU A 602 16.04 17.55 -16.88
N ARG A 603 15.13 18.52 -16.78
CA ARG A 603 14.89 19.27 -15.53
C ARG A 603 14.37 18.36 -14.41
N HIS A 604 13.54 17.38 -14.74
CA HIS A 604 13.08 16.36 -13.81
C HIS A 604 14.25 15.50 -13.29
N ALA A 605 15.15 15.06 -14.19
CA ALA A 605 16.33 14.29 -13.81
C ALA A 605 17.26 15.10 -12.88
N GLU A 606 17.47 16.39 -13.16
CA GLU A 606 18.27 17.28 -12.32
C GLU A 606 17.65 17.46 -10.92
N LEU A 607 16.34 17.69 -10.83
CA LEU A 607 15.63 17.83 -9.55
C LEU A 607 15.63 16.52 -8.76
N THR A 608 15.50 15.38 -9.43
CA THR A 608 15.58 14.06 -8.80
C THR A 608 16.96 13.87 -8.18
N LYS A 609 18.02 14.17 -8.92
CA LYS A 609 19.40 14.13 -8.40
C LYS A 609 19.60 15.03 -7.18
N LYS A 610 19.06 16.27 -7.21
CA LYS A 610 19.11 17.20 -6.06
C LYS A 610 18.34 16.66 -4.85
N SER A 611 17.16 16.09 -5.08
CA SER A 611 16.35 15.45 -4.04
C SER A 611 17.06 14.25 -3.40
N ASP A 612 17.69 13.40 -4.21
CA ASP A 612 18.43 12.24 -3.72
C ASP A 612 19.64 12.64 -2.87
N MET A 613 20.38 13.67 -3.30
CA MET A 613 21.47 14.26 -2.51
C MET A 613 20.95 14.79 -1.16
N ALA A 614 19.89 15.60 -1.16
CA ALA A 614 19.29 16.15 0.06
C ALA A 614 18.76 15.04 1.01
N MET A 615 18.19 13.97 0.45
CA MET A 615 17.74 12.81 1.23
C MET A 615 18.90 12.01 1.82
N SER A 616 20.05 11.95 1.14
CA SER A 616 21.29 11.36 1.67
C SER A 616 21.81 12.18 2.85
N GLU A 617 21.93 13.50 2.69
CA GLU A 617 22.35 14.42 3.76
C GLU A 617 21.41 14.35 4.98
N LEU A 618 20.10 14.23 4.75
CA LEU A 618 19.12 14.06 5.82
C LEU A 618 19.29 12.73 6.57
N ARG A 619 19.63 11.64 5.87
CA ARG A 619 19.92 10.34 6.51
C ARG A 619 21.17 10.43 7.38
N GLU A 620 22.24 11.02 6.87
CA GLU A 620 23.48 11.23 7.63
C GLU A 620 23.24 12.09 8.88
N ALA A 621 22.52 13.20 8.75
CA ALA A 621 22.16 14.06 9.88
C ALA A 621 21.30 13.32 10.92
N LYS A 622 20.35 12.49 10.47
CA LYS A 622 19.51 11.66 11.35
C LYS A 622 20.34 10.61 12.10
N ASP A 623 21.29 9.98 11.44
CA ASP A 623 22.18 9.00 12.06
C ASP A 623 23.09 9.67 13.09
N GLU A 624 23.61 10.86 12.80
CA GLU A 624 24.39 11.67 13.75
C GLU A 624 23.55 12.04 14.99
N VAL A 625 22.32 12.51 14.80
CA VAL A 625 21.38 12.80 15.92
C VAL A 625 21.10 11.56 16.75
N THR A 626 20.90 10.41 16.09
CA THR A 626 20.65 9.13 16.76
C THR A 626 21.86 8.70 17.60
N GLN A 627 23.07 8.85 17.07
CA GLN A 627 24.31 8.55 17.79
C GLN A 627 24.50 9.47 19.00
N LYS A 628 24.27 10.78 18.84
CA LYS A 628 24.31 11.76 19.94
C LYS A 628 23.26 11.47 21.01
N MET A 629 22.06 11.02 20.63
CA MET A 629 21.01 10.64 21.59
C MET A 629 21.41 9.42 22.43
N LYS A 630 22.01 8.41 21.80
CA LYS A 630 22.59 7.26 22.53
C LYS A 630 23.70 7.68 23.49
N ALA A 631 24.58 8.58 23.07
CA ALA A 631 25.65 9.12 23.94
C ALA A 631 25.09 9.88 25.14
N LEU A 632 24.05 10.70 24.93
CA LEU A 632 23.35 11.43 25.99
C LEU A 632 22.68 10.48 27.00
N ASP A 633 22.02 9.43 26.53
CA ASP A 633 21.37 8.46 27.41
C ASP A 633 22.39 7.65 28.22
N ALA A 634 23.53 7.30 27.61
CA ALA A 634 24.67 6.72 28.33
C ALA A 634 25.21 7.68 29.42
N ALA A 635 25.40 8.97 29.11
CA ALA A 635 25.85 9.95 30.09
C ALA A 635 24.85 10.15 31.24
N LYS A 636 23.54 10.16 30.95
CA LYS A 636 22.49 10.20 31.99
C LYS A 636 22.55 8.98 32.89
N GLN A 637 22.75 7.79 32.32
CA GLN A 637 22.86 6.56 33.08
C GLN A 637 24.06 6.60 34.03
N THR A 638 25.22 7.06 33.58
CA THR A 638 26.40 7.29 34.43
C THR A 638 26.11 8.27 35.57
N CYS A 639 25.39 9.36 35.30
CA CYS A 639 24.98 10.32 36.35
C CYS A 639 24.04 9.69 37.39
N ILE A 640 23.09 8.84 36.95
CA ILE A 640 22.17 8.13 37.84
C ILE A 640 22.93 7.15 38.73
N GLU A 641 23.89 6.41 38.17
CA GLU A 641 24.73 5.47 38.91
C GLU A 641 25.61 6.19 39.95
N ALA A 642 26.26 7.28 39.56
CA ALA A 642 27.04 8.12 40.48
C ALA A 642 26.16 8.65 41.64
N ARG A 643 24.94 9.13 41.34
CA ARG A 643 23.99 9.56 42.37
C ARG A 643 23.61 8.42 43.31
N ASN A 644 23.34 7.23 42.79
CA ASN A 644 22.96 6.08 43.60
C ASN A 644 24.10 5.63 44.54
N VAL A 645 25.35 5.70 44.08
CA VAL A 645 26.53 5.45 44.93
C VAL A 645 26.60 6.46 46.08
N LEU A 646 26.40 7.75 45.80
CA LEU A 646 26.39 8.80 46.83
C LEU A 646 25.25 8.60 47.84
N VAL A 647 24.06 8.23 47.38
CA VAL A 647 22.92 7.93 48.27
C VAL A 647 23.24 6.74 49.17
N ARG A 648 23.81 5.66 48.64
CA ARG A 648 24.22 4.49 49.45
C ARG A 648 25.24 4.86 50.52
N ARG A 649 26.31 5.57 50.14
CA ARG A 649 27.34 6.05 51.08
C ARG A 649 26.73 6.92 52.18
N ARG A 650 25.80 7.82 51.83
CA ARG A 650 25.11 8.67 52.81
C ARG A 650 24.25 7.87 53.78
N VAL A 651 23.54 6.85 53.30
CA VAL A 651 22.75 5.94 54.15
C VAL A 651 23.66 5.15 55.08
N GLU A 652 24.81 4.65 54.60
CA GLU A 652 25.82 3.97 55.41
C GLU A 652 26.37 4.89 56.51
N CYS A 653 26.74 6.13 56.20
CA CYS A 653 27.20 7.12 57.18
C CYS A 653 26.13 7.41 58.25
N LEU A 654 24.87 7.63 57.85
CA LEU A 654 23.77 7.88 58.80
C LEU A 654 23.48 6.66 59.69
N THR A 655 23.66 5.45 59.16
CA THR A 655 23.51 4.20 59.93
C THR A 655 24.61 4.09 60.99
N ILE A 656 25.84 4.40 60.63
CA ILE A 656 26.99 4.43 61.55
C ILE A 656 26.79 5.50 62.62
N GLU A 657 26.37 6.72 62.25
CA GLU A 657 26.05 7.78 63.23
C GLU A 657 24.94 7.35 64.19
N GLY A 658 23.88 6.72 63.68
CA GLY A 658 22.80 6.18 64.51
C GLY A 658 23.28 5.09 65.48
N GLN A 659 24.16 4.20 65.05
CA GLN A 659 24.77 3.16 65.89
C GLN A 659 25.71 3.75 66.95
N VAL A 660 26.48 4.79 66.61
CA VAL A 660 27.33 5.51 67.56
C VAL A 660 26.50 6.19 68.64
N VAL A 661 25.39 6.84 68.27
CA VAL A 661 24.46 7.45 69.25
C VAL A 661 23.80 6.40 70.14
N LEU A 662 23.43 5.24 69.58
CA LEU A 662 22.85 4.14 70.35
C LEU A 662 23.86 3.56 71.36
N LEU A 663 25.12 3.36 70.93
CA LEU A 663 26.21 2.90 71.80
C LEU A 663 26.54 3.92 72.90
N GLN A 664 26.53 5.22 72.60
CA GLN A 664 26.71 6.27 73.60
C GLN A 664 25.60 6.26 74.67
N LYS A 665 24.35 5.98 74.27
CA LYS A 665 23.23 5.84 75.22
C LYS A 665 23.33 4.57 76.06
N LEU A 666 23.77 3.46 75.48
CA LEU A 666 23.98 2.19 76.19
C LEU A 666 25.17 2.22 77.14
N VAL A 667 26.16 3.09 76.92
CA VAL A 667 27.31 3.28 77.81
C VAL A 667 26.99 4.26 78.95
N ALA A 668 25.98 5.11 78.79
CA ALA A 668 25.59 6.14 79.76
C ALA A 668 24.50 5.70 80.75
N GLY A 669 23.84 4.57 80.51
CA GLY A 669 22.89 3.93 81.43
C GLY A 669 23.48 2.63 81.95
#